data_AF-D2QCD5-F1
#
_entry.id   AF-D2QCD5-F1
#
_cell.length_a   1.000
_cell.length_b   1.000
_cell.length_c   1.000
_cell.angle_alpha   90.00
_cell.angle_beta   90.00
_cell.angle_gamma   90.00
#
_symmetry.space_group_name_H-M   'P 1'
#
loop_
_entity.id
_entity.type
_entity.pdbx_description
1 polymer ?
#
loop_
_entity_poly.entity_id
_entity_poly.type
_entity_poly.pdbx_seq_one_letter_code
_entity_poly.pdbx_strand_id
1 'polypeptide(L)'
;MNNSVHHLWKGLFAIVVISLLSATSGWAQIALSLRYSNTDGRYHVYLKPTSTPGSVTNPNLTDGSSIITITSATGSLSISSVNSSNPSSSWSLIDVQRNNGDVSSGAPANTDFFVFAPSGDFSSISYASGTEVPLFDFAVSGVCSGTLDILPALGQTAGGSLFNISSYYSVRGFTTGIGTNHFLATYNIDGVCPPDLTSAFSQPQPSLTAKVSSTLPFTVNNISLGQTAGLITATVTIPATLSVASAFTSGTWGCSVTNNVVSCTTTTSIAALSSSTINIPILPSVAAIGTSITFTGGVSTIGDINTSNNPAAPLTISTPVQVGSPDLISSLSSPVPALMAGATSSMTYSLTNIGGGPTTGPILASMTLPANLTALASFTSGGWSCATTGNVVSCTYTPAFAIDATTSFNISVTPTVAAINSTAVFSGTVTTASDSNPANNNPASFTVTPPVVAGPPDLITAIGQPSPAFVAGSTSTVPFTVNNIGSGPTIGTTTVTLTLPTGTTATGNFTSGVWGCATVSGLVSCTTATVLAIGSSSTISIPITPATSTIGSSLTFSGTVSTPGESVTANNGSGNTVTSTTVAAGNPDLTTQMAQPTPALVANSASTLAVTIQNSGFGATTSTLTASVTLPVNTTAPATFSSGVWGCATVGSVVSCTSTTPIAISGVSTISIAVTPLIATIGSSLTFAASVVTSGETVTANNGSTLTASPAVAAGAPDLIVAAGQPTPVLVVDATSSLPISLTNIGAGPTTGTTTVLITLPAGVSAPATFSTATFGCSTSGSLISCITSQQVSIGGSLTLNASIIPGVATLGTTPSLTVSVGTPSETVVSNNTAILTVTSAVQPTTLVVSVKAWLQGAGAQTNSPTLANADGLMRDDLRVAGLLPTTEPYTALGYSAVVATSIAPSVTATTGADAIVDWILLELRDANQPTTVVRRQAALLQRDGDIVATDGVSPVSILAPTGSYYVAVRHRNHLGAMLETSVGLSGTVTSVNFTNTTATYGANAQTSVGGKYSLWAGNANGGPGTTSGQNTLIAQGLGSDRSTVTNQVTGASGNSTGVNTFISAGYQQTDVNMDGKAIASGQRADNSFILNVVLSSSLNSAAVNSFIITQRLP
;
A
#
# COMPACT_ATOMS: atom_id res chain seq x y z
N MET A 1 11.66 -36.34 28.21
CA MET A 1 11.95 -37.41 29.19
C MET A 1 11.71 -38.76 28.52
N ASN A 2 12.76 -39.42 28.03
CA ASN A 2 13.05 -40.86 28.21
C ASN A 2 14.25 -41.25 27.34
N ASN A 3 15.15 -42.02 27.95
CA ASN A 3 16.07 -42.98 27.34
C ASN A 3 17.39 -42.48 26.73
N SER A 4 18.30 -42.12 27.63
CA SER A 4 19.64 -42.75 27.66
C SER A 4 19.52 -44.29 27.58
N VAL A 5 20.53 -44.96 27.02
CA VAL A 5 20.73 -46.43 26.85
C VAL A 5 20.54 -46.89 25.38
N HIS A 6 21.54 -46.62 24.52
CA HIS A 6 21.77 -47.43 23.29
C HIS A 6 23.19 -47.31 22.69
N HIS A 7 24.05 -46.40 23.15
CA HIS A 7 25.39 -46.21 22.58
C HIS A 7 26.50 -47.16 23.11
N LEU A 8 26.16 -48.15 23.95
CA LEU A 8 27.12 -49.09 24.55
C LEU A 8 27.33 -50.41 23.76
N TRP A 9 26.78 -50.54 22.54
CA TRP A 9 26.70 -51.86 21.85
C TRP A 9 27.31 -51.96 20.44
N LYS A 10 28.04 -50.94 19.96
CA LYS A 10 28.80 -51.04 18.69
C LYS A 10 30.32 -50.90 18.85
N GLY A 11 30.80 -50.61 20.07
CA GLY A 11 32.22 -50.46 20.41
C GLY A 11 33.00 -51.75 20.68
N LEU A 12 32.43 -52.95 20.47
CA LEU A 12 33.09 -54.21 20.83
C LEU A 12 33.48 -55.14 19.66
N PHE A 13 33.07 -54.86 18.41
CA PHE A 13 33.31 -55.79 17.29
C PHE A 13 34.54 -55.45 16.42
N ALA A 14 35.10 -54.25 16.53
CA ALA A 14 36.18 -53.80 15.63
C ALA A 14 37.61 -54.15 16.10
N ILE A 15 37.80 -54.59 17.34
CA ILE A 15 39.15 -54.79 17.93
C ILE A 15 39.56 -56.28 18.02
N VAL A 16 38.69 -57.23 17.65
CA VAL A 16 38.94 -58.67 17.84
C VAL A 16 39.28 -59.45 16.55
N VAL A 17 39.32 -58.81 15.37
CA VAL A 17 39.50 -59.55 14.09
C VAL A 17 40.81 -59.23 13.34
N ILE A 18 41.66 -58.30 13.81
CA ILE A 18 42.89 -57.92 13.08
C ILE A 18 44.14 -58.72 13.51
N SER A 19 44.06 -59.59 14.53
CA SER A 19 45.26 -60.23 15.10
C SER A 19 45.32 -61.77 15.00
N LEU A 20 44.58 -62.45 14.13
CA LEU A 20 44.81 -63.89 13.84
C LEU A 20 44.08 -64.36 12.56
N LEU A 21 44.58 -63.90 11.40
CA LEU A 21 44.50 -64.58 10.11
C LEU A 21 45.71 -64.07 9.30
N SER A 22 46.93 -64.47 9.68
CA SER A 22 47.65 -65.54 8.98
C SER A 22 47.54 -65.43 7.45
N ALA A 23 48.42 -64.59 6.90
CA ALA A 23 49.26 -64.87 5.75
C ALA A 23 48.91 -66.18 5.00
N THR A 24 47.93 -66.12 4.12
CA THR A 24 47.66 -67.08 3.03
C THR A 24 46.81 -66.31 2.01
N SER A 25 47.40 -65.46 1.23
CA SER A 25 48.00 -65.84 -0.05
C SER A 25 48.56 -64.54 -0.63
N GLY A 26 49.77 -64.57 -1.18
CA GLY A 26 50.49 -63.41 -1.69
C GLY A 26 49.87 -62.82 -2.97
N TRP A 27 48.57 -62.54 -2.92
CA TRP A 27 47.74 -62.17 -4.05
C TRP A 27 47.29 -60.74 -3.89
N ALA A 28 47.47 -59.97 -4.97
CA ALA A 28 47.08 -58.57 -5.00
C ALA A 28 45.56 -58.45 -4.96
N GLN A 29 45.03 -57.59 -4.09
CA GLN A 29 43.61 -57.36 -3.87
C GLN A 29 43.29 -55.87 -3.89
N ILE A 30 42.00 -55.54 -3.90
CA ILE A 30 41.52 -54.16 -3.84
C ILE A 30 40.45 -54.01 -2.77
N ALA A 31 40.44 -52.86 -2.13
CA ALA A 31 39.31 -52.41 -1.32
C ALA A 31 38.57 -51.31 -2.06
N LEU A 32 37.26 -51.20 -1.85
CA LEU A 32 36.42 -50.16 -2.45
C LEU A 32 35.85 -49.23 -1.39
N SER A 33 35.71 -47.96 -1.72
CA SER A 33 35.05 -46.97 -0.88
C SER A 33 33.93 -46.31 -1.65
N LEU A 34 32.77 -46.17 -1.01
CA LEU A 34 31.63 -45.40 -1.49
C LEU A 34 31.44 -44.22 -0.56
N ARG A 35 31.61 -43.01 -1.08
CA ARG A 35 31.48 -41.79 -0.29
C ARG A 35 30.61 -40.81 -1.01
N TYR A 36 29.57 -40.33 -0.34
CA TYR A 36 28.85 -39.17 -0.84
C TYR A 36 29.70 -37.90 -0.65
N SER A 37 30.01 -37.25 -1.76
CA SER A 37 30.71 -35.97 -1.78
C SER A 37 29.68 -34.85 -1.78
N ASN A 38 29.53 -34.17 -0.65
CA ASN A 38 28.68 -32.98 -0.57
C ASN A 38 29.19 -31.82 -1.45
N THR A 39 30.46 -31.86 -1.88
CA THR A 39 31.08 -30.82 -2.70
C THR A 39 30.64 -30.84 -4.17
N ASP A 40 30.39 -32.02 -4.74
CA ASP A 40 29.91 -32.16 -6.11
C ASP A 40 28.51 -32.80 -6.19
N GLY A 41 27.97 -33.26 -5.06
CA GLY A 41 26.64 -33.87 -4.98
C GLY A 41 26.59 -35.29 -5.56
N ARG A 42 27.73 -35.99 -5.60
CA ARG A 42 27.85 -37.31 -6.25
C ARG A 42 28.41 -38.34 -5.28
N TYR A 43 28.07 -39.59 -5.54
CA TYR A 43 28.67 -40.74 -4.87
C TYR A 43 29.93 -41.14 -5.61
N HIS A 44 31.08 -41.08 -4.94
CA HIS A 44 32.36 -41.43 -5.51
C HIS A 44 32.75 -42.83 -5.09
N VAL A 45 33.13 -43.62 -6.09
CA VAL A 45 33.68 -44.95 -5.91
C VAL A 45 35.19 -44.90 -6.11
N TYR A 46 35.92 -45.23 -5.06
CA TYR A 46 37.39 -45.31 -5.09
C TYR A 46 37.84 -46.74 -4.96
N LEU A 47 39.01 -47.00 -5.52
CA LEU A 47 39.71 -48.25 -5.42
C LEU A 47 41.06 -48.04 -4.75
N LYS A 48 41.42 -48.92 -3.83
CA LYS A 48 42.73 -48.94 -3.18
C LYS A 48 43.36 -50.33 -3.29
N PRO A 49 44.46 -50.47 -4.05
CA PRO A 49 45.19 -51.73 -4.15
C PRO A 49 45.92 -52.06 -2.85
N THR A 50 45.98 -53.34 -2.49
CA THR A 50 46.82 -53.83 -1.39
C THR A 50 48.27 -54.06 -1.83
N SER A 51 48.53 -54.17 -3.14
CA SER A 51 49.86 -54.28 -3.75
C SER A 51 49.86 -53.81 -5.22
N THR A 52 51.04 -53.58 -5.79
CA THR A 52 51.22 -53.13 -7.20
C THR A 52 51.25 -54.32 -8.17
N PRO A 53 50.57 -54.28 -9.34
CA PRO A 53 50.59 -55.38 -10.31
C PRO A 53 52.00 -55.68 -10.85
N GLY A 54 52.28 -56.94 -11.20
CA GLY A 54 53.54 -57.35 -11.85
C GLY A 54 53.70 -56.80 -13.27
N SER A 55 54.91 -56.85 -13.84
CA SER A 55 55.28 -56.23 -15.12
C SER A 55 54.61 -56.89 -16.33
N VAL A 56 53.37 -56.50 -16.59
CA VAL A 56 52.64 -56.74 -17.85
C VAL A 56 52.47 -55.41 -18.59
N THR A 57 52.63 -55.41 -19.91
CA THR A 57 52.73 -54.19 -20.73
C THR A 57 51.43 -53.36 -20.76
N ASN A 58 50.33 -53.92 -20.27
CA ASN A 58 49.08 -53.21 -20.01
C ASN A 58 48.27 -53.97 -18.93
N PRO A 59 48.37 -53.66 -17.63
CA PRO A 59 47.61 -54.34 -16.57
C PRO A 59 46.09 -54.07 -16.60
N ASN A 60 45.59 -53.37 -17.62
CA ASN A 60 44.38 -52.56 -17.48
C ASN A 60 43.16 -53.12 -18.20
N LEU A 61 42.99 -54.45 -18.15
CA LEU A 61 41.74 -55.08 -18.54
C LEU A 61 41.17 -55.85 -17.34
N THR A 62 40.11 -55.28 -16.79
CA THR A 62 38.97 -56.05 -16.34
C THR A 62 38.50 -56.90 -17.53
N ASP A 63 38.11 -58.16 -17.36
CA ASP A 63 37.58 -59.03 -18.42
C ASP A 63 36.21 -58.60 -18.97
N GLY A 64 35.82 -57.34 -18.77
CA GLY A 64 34.45 -56.88 -19.00
C GLY A 64 33.43 -57.49 -18.04
N SER A 65 33.83 -58.42 -17.15
CA SER A 65 32.95 -59.00 -16.13
C SER A 65 33.05 -58.30 -14.78
N SER A 66 33.98 -57.35 -14.64
CA SER A 66 34.03 -56.50 -13.45
C SER A 66 32.73 -55.71 -13.31
N ILE A 67 32.12 -55.79 -12.13
CA ILE A 67 30.96 -55.01 -11.74
C ILE A 67 31.14 -54.51 -10.30
N ILE A 68 30.70 -53.29 -10.05
CA ILE A 68 30.56 -52.76 -8.69
C ILE A 68 29.07 -52.50 -8.48
N THR A 69 28.49 -53.12 -7.47
CA THR A 69 27.06 -53.03 -7.21
C THR A 69 26.80 -52.20 -5.98
N ILE A 70 26.00 -51.15 -6.17
CA ILE A 70 25.52 -50.28 -5.11
C ILE A 70 24.12 -50.72 -4.71
N THR A 71 23.84 -50.85 -3.42
CA THR A 71 22.52 -51.18 -2.89
C THR A 71 21.82 -49.93 -2.34
N SER A 72 20.50 -49.90 -2.34
CA SER A 72 19.67 -48.92 -1.63
C SER A 72 18.35 -49.58 -1.21
N ALA A 73 17.55 -48.98 -0.32
CA ALA A 73 16.21 -49.53 -0.05
C ALA A 73 15.30 -49.37 -1.29
N THR A 74 14.34 -50.28 -1.45
CA THR A 74 13.47 -50.24 -2.64
C THR A 74 12.64 -48.97 -2.72
N GLY A 75 12.69 -48.29 -3.88
CA GLY A 75 12.01 -47.01 -4.07
C GLY A 75 12.07 -46.47 -5.51
N SER A 76 11.87 -45.15 -5.65
CA SER A 76 11.97 -44.45 -6.94
C SER A 76 13.37 -43.95 -7.26
N LEU A 77 14.37 -44.32 -6.45
CA LEU A 77 15.77 -43.98 -6.68
C LEU A 77 16.22 -44.47 -8.05
N SER A 78 16.94 -43.60 -8.76
CA SER A 78 17.53 -43.85 -10.08
C SER A 78 18.92 -43.23 -10.13
N ILE A 79 19.80 -43.79 -10.95
CA ILE A 79 21.11 -43.18 -11.21
C ILE A 79 20.94 -42.21 -12.37
N SER A 80 21.12 -40.92 -12.13
CA SER A 80 20.87 -39.86 -13.11
C SER A 80 22.04 -39.67 -14.07
N SER A 81 23.27 -39.96 -13.63
CA SER A 81 24.46 -39.90 -14.47
C SER A 81 25.64 -40.62 -13.83
N VAL A 82 26.56 -41.11 -14.65
CA VAL A 82 27.82 -41.74 -14.22
C VAL A 82 28.97 -41.05 -14.93
N ASN A 83 29.94 -40.54 -14.18
CA ASN A 83 31.16 -39.96 -14.70
C ASN A 83 32.32 -40.86 -14.33
N SER A 84 33.18 -41.12 -15.30
CA SER A 84 34.37 -41.93 -15.06
C SER A 84 35.52 -40.99 -14.77
N SER A 85 36.31 -41.30 -13.75
CA SER A 85 37.38 -40.43 -13.30
C SER A 85 38.55 -40.36 -14.29
N ASN A 86 38.54 -41.20 -15.32
CA ASN A 86 39.56 -41.31 -16.34
C ASN A 86 38.92 -41.28 -17.74
N PRO A 87 39.25 -40.30 -18.61
CA PRO A 87 38.54 -40.07 -19.87
C PRO A 87 38.72 -41.17 -20.93
N SER A 88 39.76 -41.99 -20.83
CA SER A 88 39.99 -43.12 -21.76
C SER A 88 39.15 -44.36 -21.43
N SER A 89 38.46 -44.33 -20.28
CA SER A 89 37.68 -45.42 -19.75
C SER A 89 36.30 -44.96 -19.30
N SER A 90 35.31 -45.84 -19.37
CA SER A 90 33.94 -45.52 -18.95
C SER A 90 33.43 -46.53 -17.94
N TRP A 91 32.72 -46.04 -16.96
CA TRP A 91 31.86 -46.77 -16.05
C TRP A 91 30.44 -46.38 -16.38
N SER A 92 29.59 -47.37 -16.50
CA SER A 92 28.18 -47.17 -16.81
C SER A 92 27.33 -48.03 -15.90
N LEU A 93 26.15 -47.51 -15.54
CA LEU A 93 25.11 -48.31 -14.91
C LEU A 93 24.56 -49.25 -16.00
N ILE A 94 24.79 -50.55 -15.83
CA ILE A 94 24.39 -51.55 -16.83
C ILE A 94 23.08 -52.24 -16.47
N ASP A 95 22.71 -52.27 -15.20
CA ASP A 95 21.46 -52.86 -14.75
C ASP A 95 20.98 -52.27 -13.42
N VAL A 96 19.66 -52.27 -13.23
CA VAL A 96 18.99 -51.90 -11.98
C VAL A 96 17.98 -52.98 -11.65
N GLN A 97 18.25 -53.74 -10.59
CA GLN A 97 17.37 -54.81 -10.12
C GLN A 97 16.72 -54.38 -8.82
N ARG A 98 15.39 -54.36 -8.76
CA ARG A 98 14.63 -54.02 -7.55
C ARG A 98 14.12 -55.28 -6.88
N ASN A 99 14.62 -55.63 -5.68
CA ASN A 99 14.16 -56.82 -4.97
C ASN A 99 13.20 -56.45 -3.84
N ASN A 100 11.91 -56.60 -4.08
CA ASN A 100 10.85 -56.26 -3.13
C ASN A 100 10.35 -57.47 -2.30
N GLY A 101 11.25 -58.40 -1.94
CA GLY A 101 10.93 -59.51 -1.01
C GLY A 101 11.21 -60.94 -1.48
N ASP A 102 11.95 -61.15 -2.59
CA ASP A 102 12.36 -62.50 -3.03
C ASP A 102 13.58 -62.98 -2.23
N VAL A 103 13.40 -64.04 -1.43
CA VAL A 103 14.41 -64.61 -0.51
C VAL A 103 15.13 -65.83 -1.09
N SER A 104 14.83 -66.24 -2.32
CA SER A 104 15.35 -67.49 -2.90
C SER A 104 16.80 -67.41 -3.38
N SER A 105 17.32 -66.21 -3.61
CA SER A 105 18.59 -65.95 -4.31
C SER A 105 19.74 -65.50 -3.40
N GLY A 106 19.50 -65.46 -2.08
CA GLY A 106 20.48 -65.02 -1.08
C GLY A 106 20.69 -63.50 -1.01
N ALA A 107 20.06 -62.72 -1.90
CA ALA A 107 20.15 -61.26 -1.90
C ALA A 107 19.26 -60.61 -0.83
N PRO A 108 19.64 -59.44 -0.28
CA PRO A 108 18.80 -58.69 0.67
C PRO A 108 17.42 -58.35 0.10
N ALA A 109 16.36 -58.58 0.89
CA ALA A 109 14.99 -58.19 0.57
C ALA A 109 14.78 -56.67 0.74
N ASN A 110 13.80 -56.11 0.03
CA ASN A 110 13.45 -54.68 -0.01
C ASN A 110 14.63 -53.77 -0.36
N THR A 111 15.48 -54.23 -1.27
CA THR A 111 16.72 -53.58 -1.68
C THR A 111 16.78 -53.46 -3.19
N ASP A 112 17.08 -52.26 -3.69
CA ASP A 112 17.41 -51.97 -5.08
C ASP A 112 18.93 -52.10 -5.29
N PHE A 113 19.32 -52.78 -6.37
CA PHE A 113 20.70 -53.07 -6.75
C PHE A 113 21.04 -52.33 -8.05
N PHE A 114 21.99 -51.41 -7.98
CA PHE A 114 22.50 -50.62 -9.09
C PHE A 114 23.87 -51.16 -9.50
N VAL A 115 23.94 -51.85 -10.64
CA VAL A 115 25.13 -52.58 -11.07
C VAL A 115 25.91 -51.77 -12.10
N PHE A 116 27.14 -51.40 -11.76
CA PHE A 116 28.02 -50.59 -12.61
C PHE A 116 29.11 -51.47 -13.22
N ALA A 117 29.31 -51.38 -14.54
CA ALA A 117 30.39 -52.08 -15.22
C ALA A 117 31.36 -51.12 -15.93
N PRO A 118 32.66 -51.44 -15.94
CA PRO A 118 33.67 -50.73 -16.70
C PRO A 118 33.70 -51.19 -18.17
N SER A 119 33.93 -50.26 -19.08
CA SER A 119 34.23 -50.52 -20.50
C SER A 119 35.19 -49.46 -21.06
N GLY A 120 36.08 -49.85 -21.99
CA GLY A 120 37.10 -48.96 -22.56
C GLY A 120 38.51 -49.22 -22.02
N ASP A 121 39.42 -48.25 -22.20
CA ASP A 121 40.85 -48.40 -21.87
C ASP A 121 41.18 -47.80 -20.49
N PHE A 122 41.45 -48.67 -19.52
CA PHE A 122 41.81 -48.27 -18.16
C PHE A 122 43.32 -48.05 -17.99
N SER A 123 44.06 -47.87 -19.08
CA SER A 123 45.53 -47.79 -19.08
C SER A 123 46.14 -46.77 -18.11
N SER A 124 45.41 -45.69 -17.84
CA SER A 124 45.79 -44.60 -16.96
C SER A 124 45.50 -44.82 -15.46
N ILE A 125 44.86 -45.93 -15.06
CA ILE A 125 44.68 -46.24 -13.63
C ILE A 125 46.00 -46.75 -13.04
N SER A 126 46.54 -46.00 -12.07
CA SER A 126 47.75 -46.39 -11.35
C SER A 126 47.41 -47.32 -10.18
N TYR A 127 47.58 -48.63 -10.35
CA TYR A 127 47.38 -49.61 -9.28
C TYR A 127 48.55 -49.66 -8.29
N ALA A 128 49.10 -48.51 -7.89
CA ALA A 128 50.17 -48.46 -6.89
C ALA A 128 49.65 -48.90 -5.51
N SER A 129 50.39 -49.81 -4.87
CA SER A 129 50.07 -50.31 -3.52
C SER A 129 49.73 -49.19 -2.54
N GLY A 130 48.55 -49.28 -1.91
CA GLY A 130 48.10 -48.35 -0.87
C GLY A 130 47.71 -46.97 -1.37
N THR A 131 47.82 -46.66 -2.66
CA THR A 131 47.34 -45.40 -3.24
C THR A 131 45.86 -45.53 -3.59
N GLU A 132 45.06 -44.58 -3.12
CA GLU A 132 43.64 -44.51 -3.47
C GLU A 132 43.48 -43.86 -4.85
N VAL A 133 42.69 -44.50 -5.71
CA VAL A 133 42.44 -44.06 -7.08
C VAL A 133 40.93 -43.92 -7.30
N PRO A 134 40.45 -42.77 -7.80
CA PRO A 134 39.04 -42.60 -8.14
C PRO A 134 38.72 -43.45 -9.39
N LEU A 135 37.61 -44.21 -9.33
CA LEU A 135 37.15 -45.01 -10.46
C LEU A 135 36.09 -44.27 -11.27
N PHE A 136 34.99 -43.98 -10.60
CA PHE A 136 33.85 -43.26 -11.14
C PHE A 136 33.04 -42.65 -10.02
N ASP A 137 32.22 -41.70 -10.40
CA ASP A 137 31.26 -41.06 -9.54
C ASP A 137 29.90 -41.02 -10.21
N PHE A 138 28.84 -41.21 -9.43
CA PHE A 138 27.49 -41.22 -9.95
C PHE A 138 26.59 -40.27 -9.16
N ALA A 139 25.68 -39.62 -9.87
CA ALA A 139 24.59 -38.88 -9.25
C ALA A 139 23.33 -39.74 -9.27
N VAL A 140 22.46 -39.46 -8.31
CA VAL A 140 21.17 -40.11 -8.16
C VAL A 140 20.05 -39.09 -8.37
N SER A 141 18.87 -39.56 -8.73
CA SER A 141 17.63 -38.78 -8.82
C SER A 141 16.43 -39.57 -8.29
N GLY A 142 15.39 -38.88 -7.83
CA GLY A 142 14.21 -39.50 -7.20
C GLY A 142 14.38 -39.72 -5.70
N VAL A 143 13.49 -40.47 -5.05
CA VAL A 143 13.49 -40.57 -3.58
C VAL A 143 14.51 -41.60 -3.12
N CYS A 144 15.52 -41.14 -2.38
CA CYS A 144 16.48 -42.01 -1.71
C CYS A 144 16.04 -42.26 -0.26
N SER A 145 15.65 -43.49 0.05
CA SER A 145 15.31 -43.92 1.40
C SER A 145 16.38 -44.86 1.96
N GLY A 146 17.06 -44.46 3.04
CA GLY A 146 18.04 -45.30 3.76
C GLY A 146 19.49 -44.89 3.54
N THR A 147 20.39 -45.87 3.46
CA THR A 147 21.81 -45.68 3.12
C THR A 147 22.15 -46.54 1.91
N LEU A 148 22.91 -45.99 0.99
CA LEU A 148 23.58 -46.74 -0.07
C LEU A 148 24.79 -47.48 0.49
N ASP A 149 25.06 -48.67 -0.02
CA ASP A 149 26.24 -49.47 0.34
C ASP A 149 26.80 -50.20 -0.90
N ILE A 150 28.02 -50.75 -0.82
CA ILE A 150 28.56 -51.63 -1.85
C ILE A 150 28.27 -53.07 -1.44
N LEU A 151 27.61 -53.84 -2.31
CA LEU A 151 27.32 -55.24 -2.02
C LEU A 151 28.62 -56.06 -1.96
N PRO A 152 28.94 -56.77 -0.85
CA PRO A 152 30.13 -57.60 -0.75
C PRO A 152 30.10 -58.81 -1.71
N ALA A 153 31.30 -59.30 -2.06
CA ALA A 153 31.49 -60.41 -2.97
C ALA A 153 31.07 -61.77 -2.37
N LEU A 154 29.82 -62.18 -2.55
CA LEU A 154 29.30 -63.45 -1.99
C LEU A 154 28.57 -64.35 -3.02
N GLY A 155 28.61 -64.04 -4.32
CA GLY A 155 27.98 -64.86 -5.37
C GLY A 155 26.44 -64.80 -5.39
N GLN A 156 25.87 -63.68 -4.96
CA GLN A 156 24.43 -63.41 -4.88
C GLN A 156 23.82 -63.02 -6.24
N THR A 157 22.57 -63.43 -6.48
CA THR A 157 21.75 -63.06 -7.65
C THR A 157 20.45 -62.39 -7.19
N ALA A 158 19.79 -61.56 -7.99
CA ALA A 158 18.51 -60.93 -7.63
C ALA A 158 17.49 -60.93 -8.78
N GLY A 159 16.19 -60.85 -8.45
CA GLY A 159 15.09 -60.78 -9.41
C GLY A 159 14.79 -62.10 -10.13
N GLY A 160 15.10 -63.25 -9.53
CA GLY A 160 14.91 -64.58 -10.15
C GLY A 160 15.82 -64.89 -11.35
N SER A 161 16.87 -64.08 -11.60
CA SER A 161 17.78 -64.21 -12.75
C SER A 161 19.13 -64.84 -12.37
N LEU A 162 19.89 -65.37 -13.36
CA LEU A 162 21.29 -65.79 -13.21
C LEU A 162 22.27 -64.58 -13.18
N PHE A 163 21.77 -63.34 -13.18
CA PHE A 163 22.60 -62.15 -13.22
C PHE A 163 23.25 -61.91 -11.86
N ASN A 164 24.57 -61.96 -11.83
CA ASN A 164 25.34 -61.76 -10.62
C ASN A 164 25.32 -60.29 -10.25
N ILE A 165 24.84 -59.99 -9.05
CA ILE A 165 24.81 -58.63 -8.50
C ILE A 165 25.93 -58.39 -7.48
N SER A 166 26.75 -59.40 -7.17
CA SER A 166 27.85 -59.24 -6.23
C SER A 166 28.96 -58.40 -6.83
N SER A 167 29.52 -57.46 -6.06
CA SER A 167 30.67 -56.68 -6.53
C SER A 167 31.84 -57.61 -6.86
N TYR A 168 32.27 -57.56 -8.10
CA TYR A 168 33.30 -58.41 -8.68
C TYR A 168 34.27 -57.53 -9.45
N TYR A 169 35.56 -57.57 -9.17
CA TYR A 169 36.50 -56.73 -9.89
C TYR A 169 37.83 -57.42 -10.10
N SER A 170 38.15 -57.71 -11.37
CA SER A 170 39.37 -58.40 -11.79
C SER A 170 40.38 -57.42 -12.40
N VAL A 171 41.67 -57.62 -12.15
CA VAL A 171 42.76 -56.75 -12.64
C VAL A 171 43.85 -57.61 -13.26
N ARG A 172 44.21 -57.33 -14.52
CA ARG A 172 45.28 -58.06 -15.22
C ARG A 172 46.63 -57.71 -14.60
N GLY A 173 47.47 -58.71 -14.29
CA GLY A 173 48.79 -58.50 -13.68
C GLY A 173 48.81 -58.61 -12.16
N PHE A 174 47.64 -58.73 -11.52
CA PHE A 174 47.55 -59.29 -10.18
C PHE A 174 47.78 -60.81 -10.23
N THR A 175 48.43 -61.34 -9.20
CA THR A 175 48.69 -62.78 -9.06
C THR A 175 47.36 -63.53 -9.06
N THR A 176 47.22 -64.56 -9.93
CA THR A 176 46.02 -65.35 -10.32
C THR A 176 45.37 -65.02 -11.67
N GLY A 177 45.77 -63.92 -12.33
CA GLY A 177 45.36 -63.62 -13.70
C GLY A 177 43.94 -63.05 -13.79
N ILE A 178 43.45 -62.89 -15.03
CA ILE A 178 42.11 -62.35 -15.31
C ILE A 178 41.06 -63.42 -15.05
N GLY A 179 39.87 -63.05 -14.56
CA GLY A 179 38.79 -63.99 -14.26
C GLY A 179 38.66 -64.37 -12.79
N THR A 180 39.46 -63.75 -11.90
CA THR A 180 39.31 -63.85 -10.44
C THR A 180 38.85 -62.53 -9.82
N ASN A 181 38.03 -62.63 -8.75
CA ASN A 181 37.58 -61.45 -8.01
C ASN A 181 38.69 -60.96 -7.08
N HIS A 182 39.19 -59.75 -7.29
CA HIS A 182 40.17 -59.13 -6.41
C HIS A 182 39.54 -58.20 -5.34
N PHE A 183 38.21 -58.04 -5.31
CA PHE A 183 37.53 -57.27 -4.28
C PHE A 183 37.61 -57.96 -2.91
N LEU A 184 38.28 -57.30 -1.97
CA LEU A 184 38.48 -57.80 -0.60
C LEU A 184 37.36 -57.36 0.33
N ALA A 185 37.16 -56.05 0.45
CA ALA A 185 36.24 -55.45 1.40
C ALA A 185 35.95 -54.00 1.04
N THR A 186 34.88 -53.48 1.64
CA THR A 186 34.64 -52.05 1.67
C THR A 186 35.47 -51.37 2.75
N TYR A 187 35.81 -50.11 2.52
CA TYR A 187 36.37 -49.22 3.54
C TYR A 187 35.80 -47.82 3.37
N ASN A 188 35.67 -47.08 4.47
CA ASN A 188 35.09 -45.73 4.48
C ASN A 188 33.78 -45.63 3.68
N ILE A 189 32.76 -46.40 4.07
CA ILE A 189 31.42 -46.30 3.48
C ILE A 189 30.65 -45.18 4.18
N ASP A 190 30.29 -44.17 3.40
CA ASP A 190 29.41 -43.06 3.79
C ASP A 190 28.37 -42.83 2.68
N GLY A 191 27.46 -43.79 2.53
CA GLY A 191 26.42 -43.79 1.51
C GLY A 191 25.10 -43.18 1.99
N VAL A 192 25.10 -42.23 2.92
CA VAL A 192 23.84 -41.60 3.37
C VAL A 192 23.09 -41.03 2.17
N CYS A 193 21.79 -41.28 2.08
CA CYS A 193 20.96 -40.72 1.02
C CYS A 193 21.08 -39.19 0.98
N PRO A 194 21.04 -38.55 -0.20
CA PRO A 194 21.03 -37.10 -0.25
C PRO A 194 19.67 -36.58 0.23
N PRO A 195 19.58 -35.32 0.68
CA PRO A 195 18.31 -34.71 1.04
C PRO A 195 17.31 -34.64 -0.14
N ASP A 196 16.00 -34.64 0.14
CA ASP A 196 14.91 -34.39 -0.83
C ASP A 196 13.92 -33.40 -0.19
N LEU A 197 13.79 -32.19 -0.76
CA LEU A 197 13.02 -31.10 -0.16
C LEU A 197 11.75 -30.74 -0.94
N THR A 198 10.60 -30.84 -0.29
CA THR A 198 9.34 -30.26 -0.80
C THR A 198 8.98 -28.97 -0.07
N SER A 199 8.13 -28.13 -0.68
CA SER A 199 7.63 -26.94 -0.01
C SER A 199 6.13 -26.66 -0.20
N ALA A 200 5.51 -25.98 0.77
CA ALA A 200 4.08 -25.64 0.73
C ALA A 200 3.75 -24.36 1.51
N PHE A 201 2.73 -23.62 1.06
CA PHE A 201 2.18 -22.46 1.78
C PHE A 201 0.99 -22.86 2.66
N SER A 202 0.79 -22.12 3.75
CA SER A 202 -0.47 -22.09 4.52
C SER A 202 -1.12 -20.71 4.46
N GLN A 203 -2.41 -20.61 4.78
CA GLN A 203 -3.14 -19.34 4.80
C GLN A 203 -2.47 -18.33 5.75
N PRO A 204 -2.35 -17.05 5.36
CA PRO A 204 -1.86 -16.01 6.24
C PRO A 204 -2.72 -15.89 7.49
N GLN A 205 -2.10 -15.74 8.65
CA GLN A 205 -2.80 -15.55 9.92
C GLN A 205 -2.20 -14.34 10.68
N PRO A 206 -3.03 -13.40 11.17
CA PRO A 206 -4.47 -13.24 10.86
C PRO A 206 -4.73 -12.91 9.37
N SER A 207 -6.00 -12.85 8.95
CA SER A 207 -6.36 -12.47 7.56
C SER A 207 -5.82 -11.09 7.19
N LEU A 208 -5.44 -10.90 5.93
CA LEU A 208 -4.78 -9.68 5.46
C LEU A 208 -5.65 -8.44 5.67
N THR A 209 -5.15 -7.53 6.50
CA THR A 209 -5.75 -6.23 6.80
C THR A 209 -4.65 -5.18 6.64
N ALA A 210 -4.96 -4.04 6.02
CA ALA A 210 -3.94 -3.00 5.79
C ALA A 210 -3.26 -2.57 7.09
N LYS A 211 -1.92 -2.51 7.05
CA LYS A 211 -1.02 -2.19 8.16
C LYS A 211 -1.12 -3.10 9.40
N VAL A 212 -1.77 -4.25 9.29
CA VAL A 212 -1.75 -5.28 10.33
C VAL A 212 -0.79 -6.38 9.90
N SER A 213 0.23 -6.63 10.72
CA SER A 213 1.19 -7.70 10.47
C SER A 213 0.48 -9.05 10.43
N SER A 214 0.75 -9.81 9.39
CA SER A 214 0.31 -11.18 9.21
C SER A 214 1.53 -12.07 8.97
N THR A 215 1.41 -13.36 9.28
CA THR A 215 2.46 -14.33 8.98
C THR A 215 2.00 -15.24 7.86
N LEU A 216 2.81 -15.38 6.81
CA LEU A 216 2.67 -16.38 5.76
C LEU A 216 3.57 -17.58 6.08
N PRO A 217 3.02 -18.72 6.52
CA PRO A 217 3.83 -19.91 6.78
C PRO A 217 4.21 -20.60 5.47
N PHE A 218 5.51 -20.83 5.28
CA PHE A 218 6.09 -21.58 4.18
C PHE A 218 6.90 -22.75 4.72
N THR A 219 6.40 -23.97 4.57
CA THR A 219 7.01 -25.16 5.16
C THR A 219 7.92 -25.85 4.16
N VAL A 220 9.17 -26.11 4.56
CA VAL A 220 10.14 -26.94 3.83
C VAL A 220 10.20 -28.30 4.51
N ASN A 221 9.86 -29.36 3.79
CA ASN A 221 9.87 -30.72 4.32
C ASN A 221 11.02 -31.50 3.71
N ASN A 222 11.93 -32.04 4.53
CA ASN A 222 12.86 -33.06 4.09
C ASN A 222 12.16 -34.42 4.19
N ILE A 223 11.79 -34.97 3.04
CA ILE A 223 11.06 -36.23 2.96
C ILE A 223 11.99 -37.44 2.82
N SER A 224 13.31 -37.22 2.80
CA SER A 224 14.32 -38.28 2.75
C SER A 224 14.84 -38.68 4.14
N LEU A 225 15.60 -39.77 4.20
CA LEU A 225 16.35 -40.19 5.39
C LEU A 225 17.75 -39.55 5.49
N GLY A 226 18.16 -38.82 4.45
CA GLY A 226 19.38 -38.02 4.44
C GLY A 226 19.15 -36.70 5.14
N GLN A 227 20.06 -36.28 6.03
CA GLN A 227 20.00 -34.90 6.51
C GLN A 227 20.52 -33.96 5.42
N THR A 228 19.96 -32.76 5.32
CA THR A 228 20.51 -31.74 4.42
C THR A 228 21.92 -31.34 4.88
N ALA A 229 22.85 -31.16 3.94
CA ALA A 229 24.20 -30.70 4.23
C ALA A 229 24.50 -29.41 3.45
N GLY A 230 25.11 -28.44 4.13
CA GLY A 230 25.41 -27.15 3.52
C GLY A 230 24.21 -26.20 3.47
N LEU A 231 24.21 -25.30 2.48
CA LEU A 231 23.25 -24.20 2.40
C LEU A 231 21.94 -24.66 1.75
N ILE A 232 20.85 -24.56 2.49
CA ILE A 232 19.47 -24.68 1.99
C ILE A 232 18.97 -23.27 1.69
N THR A 233 18.34 -23.05 0.54
CA THR A 233 17.77 -21.77 0.10
C THR A 233 16.30 -21.95 -0.30
N ALA A 234 15.40 -21.29 0.43
CA ALA A 234 13.98 -21.16 0.10
C ALA A 234 13.71 -19.77 -0.49
N THR A 235 13.00 -19.70 -1.62
CA THR A 235 12.64 -18.45 -2.28
C THR A 235 11.12 -18.29 -2.34
N VAL A 236 10.61 -17.14 -1.91
CA VAL A 236 9.18 -16.81 -1.98
C VAL A 236 9.00 -15.42 -2.57
N THR A 237 8.24 -15.31 -3.65
CA THR A 237 7.87 -14.04 -4.26
C THR A 237 6.66 -13.45 -3.54
N ILE A 238 6.81 -12.22 -3.08
CA ILE A 238 5.80 -11.46 -2.36
C ILE A 238 5.25 -10.37 -3.29
N PRO A 239 3.92 -10.21 -3.42
CA PRO A 239 3.34 -9.10 -4.16
C PRO A 239 3.79 -7.72 -3.64
N ALA A 240 3.96 -6.76 -4.55
CA ALA A 240 4.51 -5.43 -4.23
C ALA A 240 3.65 -4.60 -3.25
N THR A 241 2.38 -4.95 -3.10
CA THR A 241 1.48 -4.30 -2.15
C THR A 241 1.65 -4.82 -0.71
N LEU A 242 2.47 -5.85 -0.51
CA LEU A 242 2.89 -6.34 0.81
C LEU A 242 4.34 -5.96 1.05
N SER A 243 4.64 -5.58 2.29
CA SER A 243 6.01 -5.32 2.74
C SER A 243 6.50 -6.47 3.63
N VAL A 244 7.78 -6.79 3.49
CA VAL A 244 8.51 -7.77 4.31
C VAL A 244 9.82 -7.11 4.70
N ALA A 245 10.29 -7.38 5.92
CA ALA A 245 11.59 -6.87 6.38
C ALA A 245 12.71 -7.29 5.41
N SER A 246 13.63 -6.36 5.10
CA SER A 246 14.73 -6.60 4.15
C SER A 246 15.62 -7.78 4.55
N ALA A 247 15.64 -8.12 5.83
CA ALA A 247 16.09 -9.40 6.35
C ALA A 247 15.28 -9.77 7.58
N PHE A 248 15.06 -11.06 7.80
CA PHE A 248 14.47 -11.59 9.04
C PHE A 248 15.01 -12.98 9.30
N THR A 249 14.87 -13.45 10.53
CA THR A 249 15.13 -14.85 10.86
C THR A 249 13.83 -15.57 11.15
N SER A 250 13.73 -16.82 10.70
CA SER A 250 12.60 -17.68 11.00
C SER A 250 13.14 -19.01 11.49
N GLY A 251 13.19 -19.21 12.80
CA GLY A 251 13.96 -20.31 13.40
C GLY A 251 15.44 -20.23 13.01
N THR A 252 15.94 -21.27 12.33
CA THR A 252 17.33 -21.38 11.88
C THR A 252 17.60 -20.74 10.52
N TRP A 253 16.59 -20.17 9.89
CA TRP A 253 16.70 -19.55 8.56
C TRP A 253 17.05 -18.08 8.66
N GLY A 254 18.10 -17.67 7.97
CA GLY A 254 18.44 -16.28 7.68
C GLY A 254 17.85 -15.86 6.34
N CYS A 255 16.82 -15.02 6.39
CA CYS A 255 16.11 -14.52 5.22
C CYS A 255 16.55 -13.13 4.84
N SER A 256 16.66 -12.91 3.53
CA SER A 256 16.95 -11.63 2.90
C SER A 256 15.94 -11.38 1.78
N VAL A 257 15.55 -10.13 1.58
CA VAL A 257 14.54 -9.76 0.58
C VAL A 257 15.16 -8.84 -0.45
N THR A 258 15.12 -9.25 -1.72
CA THR A 258 15.58 -8.44 -2.86
C THR A 258 14.51 -8.47 -3.93
N ASN A 259 14.09 -7.30 -4.44
CA ASN A 259 13.05 -7.17 -5.47
C ASN A 259 11.76 -7.94 -5.15
N ASN A 260 11.28 -7.83 -3.90
CA ASN A 260 10.12 -8.55 -3.35
C ASN A 260 10.19 -10.07 -3.40
N VAL A 261 11.39 -10.64 -3.59
CA VAL A 261 11.65 -12.07 -3.42
C VAL A 261 12.36 -12.28 -2.09
N VAL A 262 11.71 -13.02 -1.20
CA VAL A 262 12.26 -13.47 0.08
C VAL A 262 13.12 -14.69 -0.18
N SER A 263 14.43 -14.56 -0.04
CA SER A 263 15.41 -15.64 -0.10
C SER A 263 15.91 -15.98 1.31
N CYS A 264 15.44 -17.10 1.83
CA CYS A 264 15.77 -17.66 3.14
C CYS A 264 16.83 -18.74 3.02
N THR A 265 17.95 -18.56 3.71
CA THR A 265 19.01 -19.55 3.73
C THR A 265 19.26 -20.12 5.12
N THR A 266 19.56 -21.41 5.22
CA THR A 266 20.04 -22.01 6.47
C THR A 266 21.13 -23.03 6.18
N THR A 267 22.12 -23.10 7.06
CA THR A 267 23.10 -24.19 7.07
C THR A 267 22.79 -25.23 8.14
N THR A 268 21.73 -25.02 8.93
CA THR A 268 21.28 -26.02 9.88
C THR A 268 20.64 -27.16 9.12
N SER A 269 21.11 -28.37 9.38
CA SER A 269 20.56 -29.54 8.72
C SER A 269 19.10 -29.73 9.12
N ILE A 270 18.23 -29.86 8.13
CA ILE A 270 16.89 -30.42 8.34
C ILE A 270 17.10 -31.91 8.41
N ALA A 271 16.89 -32.46 9.61
CA ALA A 271 17.02 -33.88 9.87
C ALA A 271 16.12 -34.70 8.95
N ALA A 272 16.45 -35.98 8.82
CA ALA A 272 15.63 -36.97 8.14
C ALA A 272 14.14 -36.87 8.54
N LEU A 273 13.25 -36.94 7.54
CA LEU A 273 11.79 -36.95 7.73
C LEU A 273 11.25 -35.81 8.60
N SER A 274 11.94 -34.68 8.60
CA SER A 274 11.59 -33.52 9.42
C SER A 274 11.26 -32.32 8.54
N SER A 275 10.44 -31.43 9.08
CA SER A 275 10.08 -30.18 8.42
C SER A 275 10.67 -28.99 9.16
N SER A 276 10.99 -27.95 8.42
CA SER A 276 11.29 -26.63 8.97
C SER A 276 10.34 -25.62 8.35
N THR A 277 9.62 -24.87 9.18
CA THR A 277 8.66 -23.86 8.70
C THR A 277 9.27 -22.47 8.78
N ILE A 278 9.21 -21.76 7.67
CA ILE A 278 9.59 -20.37 7.53
C ILE A 278 8.31 -19.55 7.66
N ASN A 279 8.14 -18.93 8.81
CA ASN A 279 7.12 -17.93 9.06
C ASN A 279 7.58 -16.59 8.47
N ILE A 280 7.03 -16.23 7.30
CA ILE A 280 7.37 -15.00 6.58
C ILE A 280 6.47 -13.88 7.10
N PRO A 281 7.02 -12.86 7.78
CA PRO A 281 6.23 -11.73 8.24
C PRO A 281 5.87 -10.85 7.05
N ILE A 282 4.58 -10.72 6.76
CA ILE A 282 4.05 -9.86 5.69
C ILE A 282 3.19 -8.76 6.30
N LEU A 283 3.34 -7.56 5.79
CA LEU A 283 2.58 -6.39 6.22
C LEU A 283 1.91 -5.75 5.00
N PRO A 284 0.58 -5.89 4.85
CA PRO A 284 -0.13 -5.27 3.74
C PRO A 284 -0.07 -3.75 3.80
N SER A 285 0.32 -3.13 2.69
CA SER A 285 0.23 -1.68 2.55
C SER A 285 -1.22 -1.24 2.36
N VAL A 286 -1.47 0.07 2.50
CA VAL A 286 -2.76 0.69 2.19
C VAL A 286 -3.19 0.47 0.74
N ALA A 287 -2.23 0.34 -0.20
CA ALA A 287 -2.51 0.06 -1.60
C ALA A 287 -3.05 -1.36 -1.83
N ALA A 288 -2.89 -2.25 -0.85
CA ALA A 288 -3.42 -3.61 -0.93
C ALA A 288 -4.93 -3.68 -0.67
N ILE A 289 -5.54 -2.67 -0.04
CA ILE A 289 -6.96 -2.66 0.34
C ILE A 289 -7.84 -2.95 -0.89
N GLY A 290 -8.74 -3.92 -0.77
CA GLY A 290 -9.64 -4.33 -1.84
C GLY A 290 -9.02 -5.26 -2.90
N THR A 291 -7.71 -5.53 -2.86
CA THR A 291 -7.02 -6.42 -3.81
C THR A 291 -6.99 -7.88 -3.32
N SER A 292 -6.89 -8.83 -4.26
CA SER A 292 -6.56 -10.24 -4.00
C SER A 292 -5.05 -10.49 -4.18
N ILE A 293 -4.44 -11.25 -3.28
CA ILE A 293 -2.99 -11.45 -3.20
C ILE A 293 -2.64 -12.91 -3.53
N THR A 294 -1.63 -13.12 -4.37
CA THR A 294 -1.12 -14.46 -4.75
C THR A 294 0.36 -14.62 -4.40
N PHE A 295 0.74 -15.74 -3.79
CA PHE A 295 2.13 -16.08 -3.43
C PHE A 295 2.65 -17.25 -4.27
N THR A 296 3.93 -17.19 -4.63
CA THR A 296 4.66 -18.28 -5.31
C THR A 296 6.01 -18.47 -4.65
N GLY A 297 6.54 -19.69 -4.61
CA GLY A 297 7.85 -19.94 -4.01
C GLY A 297 8.33 -21.37 -4.19
N GLY A 298 9.53 -21.67 -3.69
CA GLY A 298 10.14 -22.98 -3.74
C GLY A 298 11.35 -23.10 -2.81
N VAL A 299 11.99 -24.27 -2.80
CA VAL A 299 13.19 -24.53 -2.00
C VAL A 299 14.31 -25.15 -2.84
N SER A 300 15.54 -25.13 -2.34
CA SER A 300 16.68 -25.78 -2.96
C SER A 300 17.73 -26.05 -1.90
N THR A 301 18.48 -27.14 -2.03
CA THR A 301 19.71 -27.38 -1.27
C THR A 301 20.72 -28.05 -2.17
N ILE A 302 22.00 -27.91 -1.85
CA ILE A 302 23.03 -28.72 -2.49
C ILE A 302 22.76 -30.18 -2.14
N GLY A 303 22.83 -31.05 -3.15
CA GLY A 303 22.54 -32.47 -3.00
C GLY A 303 21.06 -32.81 -2.94
N ASP A 304 20.15 -31.86 -3.23
CA ASP A 304 18.73 -32.19 -3.38
C ASP A 304 18.51 -33.12 -4.57
N ILE A 305 18.00 -34.31 -4.29
CA ILE A 305 17.88 -35.38 -5.27
C ILE A 305 16.66 -35.25 -6.18
N ASN A 306 15.67 -34.42 -5.83
CA ASN A 306 14.44 -34.27 -6.60
C ASN A 306 13.96 -32.82 -6.69
N THR A 307 14.71 -31.99 -7.40
CA THR A 307 14.41 -30.55 -7.53
C THR A 307 13.05 -30.20 -8.16
N SER A 308 12.33 -31.16 -8.75
CA SER A 308 11.04 -30.94 -9.41
C SER A 308 9.88 -30.75 -8.43
N ASN A 309 9.98 -31.29 -7.22
CA ASN A 309 8.95 -31.18 -6.17
C ASN A 309 9.22 -30.01 -5.20
N ASN A 310 10.29 -29.25 -5.47
CA ASN A 310 10.72 -28.15 -4.64
C ASN A 310 9.83 -26.90 -4.72
N PRO A 311 9.26 -26.51 -5.88
CA PRO A 311 8.33 -25.39 -5.95
C PRO A 311 7.02 -25.70 -5.23
N ALA A 312 6.54 -24.76 -4.42
CA ALA A 312 5.22 -24.85 -3.80
C ALA A 312 4.12 -24.46 -4.80
N ALA A 313 2.94 -25.05 -4.65
CA ALA A 313 1.76 -24.61 -5.38
C ALA A 313 1.39 -23.14 -5.04
N PRO A 314 1.04 -22.29 -6.02
CA PRO A 314 0.67 -20.90 -5.76
C PRO A 314 -0.52 -20.77 -4.80
N LEU A 315 -0.42 -19.88 -3.82
CA LEU A 315 -1.50 -19.60 -2.86
C LEU A 315 -2.19 -18.27 -3.18
N THR A 316 -3.45 -18.30 -3.59
CA THR A 316 -4.29 -17.09 -3.78
C THR A 316 -5.23 -16.88 -2.60
N ILE A 317 -5.26 -15.67 -2.04
CA ILE A 317 -6.18 -15.29 -0.95
C ILE A 317 -7.47 -14.72 -1.56
N SER A 318 -8.59 -15.43 -1.37
CA SER A 318 -9.87 -15.12 -2.01
C SER A 318 -10.65 -13.97 -1.35
N THR A 319 -10.37 -13.67 -0.08
CA THR A 319 -10.93 -12.49 0.60
C THR A 319 -10.09 -11.25 0.29
N PRO A 320 -10.68 -10.15 -0.23
CA PRO A 320 -9.95 -8.91 -0.42
C PRO A 320 -9.30 -8.42 0.87
N VAL A 321 -8.15 -7.75 0.78
CA VAL A 321 -7.51 -7.14 1.95
C VAL A 321 -8.48 -6.12 2.55
N GLN A 322 -8.77 -6.28 3.84
CA GLN A 322 -9.75 -5.44 4.53
C GLN A 322 -9.13 -4.09 4.93
N VAL A 323 -9.98 -3.07 5.02
CA VAL A 323 -9.60 -1.76 5.61
C VAL A 323 -9.27 -1.98 7.08
N GLY A 324 -8.12 -1.46 7.52
CA GLY A 324 -7.74 -1.52 8.93
C GLY A 324 -8.48 -0.49 9.78
N SER A 325 -8.31 -0.57 11.09
CA SER A 325 -8.71 0.51 12.00
C SER A 325 -7.71 1.67 11.94
N PRO A 326 -8.12 2.91 12.29
CA PRO A 326 -7.17 3.98 12.59
C PRO A 326 -6.30 3.62 13.81
N ASP A 327 -5.10 4.16 13.88
CA ASP A 327 -4.17 4.01 15.02
C ASP A 327 -3.40 5.32 15.12
N LEU A 328 -3.63 6.09 16.18
CA LEU A 328 -2.98 7.37 16.37
C LEU A 328 -1.76 7.20 17.26
N ILE A 329 -0.62 7.74 16.85
CA ILE A 329 0.54 7.92 17.74
C ILE A 329 0.79 9.40 17.95
N SER A 330 1.26 9.78 19.15
CA SER A 330 1.58 11.17 19.43
C SER A 330 2.91 11.38 20.18
N SER A 331 3.41 12.61 20.12
CA SER A 331 4.66 13.04 20.78
C SER A 331 4.56 14.48 21.30
N LEU A 332 5.32 14.78 22.36
CA LEU A 332 5.36 16.09 23.02
C LEU A 332 6.80 16.62 23.12
N SER A 333 7.03 17.89 22.76
CA SER A 333 8.34 18.54 22.87
C SER A 333 8.64 19.10 24.27
N SER A 334 9.92 19.33 24.59
CA SER A 334 10.33 20.07 25.79
C SER A 334 9.94 21.56 25.71
N PRO A 335 9.72 22.23 26.86
CA PRO A 335 9.37 23.65 26.90
C PRO A 335 10.56 24.53 26.52
N VAL A 336 10.31 25.48 25.61
CA VAL A 336 11.30 26.47 25.17
C VAL A 336 10.71 27.88 25.29
N PRO A 337 11.39 28.85 25.95
CA PRO A 337 12.63 28.73 26.74
C PRO A 337 12.48 27.89 28.03
N ALA A 338 13.56 27.64 28.78
CA ALA A 338 13.53 26.88 30.05
C ALA A 338 12.70 27.56 31.16
N LEU A 339 12.19 26.79 32.13
CA LEU A 339 11.22 27.28 33.12
C LEU A 339 11.86 28.21 34.18
N MET A 340 11.36 29.44 34.27
CA MET A 340 11.73 30.45 35.27
C MET A 340 10.44 31.02 35.89
N ALA A 341 10.43 31.26 37.20
CA ALA A 341 9.22 31.73 37.88
C ALA A 341 8.75 33.07 37.29
N GLY A 342 7.52 33.11 36.78
CA GLY A 342 6.91 34.26 36.12
C GLY A 342 7.10 34.35 34.59
N ALA A 343 7.79 33.40 33.94
CA ALA A 343 8.06 33.43 32.49
C ALA A 343 7.37 32.28 31.70
N THR A 344 6.89 32.56 30.49
CA THR A 344 6.13 31.61 29.64
C THR A 344 7.03 30.82 28.68
N SER A 345 6.71 29.54 28.51
CA SER A 345 7.39 28.60 27.61
C SER A 345 6.40 27.88 26.70
N SER A 346 6.81 27.46 25.50
CA SER A 346 5.94 26.75 24.54
C SER A 346 6.36 25.30 24.34
N MET A 347 5.37 24.40 24.16
CA MET A 347 5.53 22.98 23.85
C MET A 347 4.71 22.59 22.62
N THR A 348 5.20 21.68 21.78
CA THR A 348 4.56 21.21 20.55
C THR A 348 4.05 19.78 20.73
N TYR A 349 2.78 19.54 20.41
CA TYR A 349 2.10 18.24 20.45
C TYR A 349 1.84 17.77 19.02
N SER A 350 2.40 16.63 18.61
CA SER A 350 2.29 16.11 17.24
C SER A 350 1.58 14.75 17.23
N LEU A 351 0.65 14.54 16.29
CA LEU A 351 -0.14 13.32 16.13
C LEU A 351 -0.02 12.80 14.69
N THR A 352 0.08 11.49 14.53
CA THR A 352 0.13 10.80 13.22
C THR A 352 -0.82 9.61 13.22
N ASN A 353 -1.65 9.44 12.19
CA ASN A 353 -2.45 8.23 12.01
C ASN A 353 -1.62 7.15 11.30
N ILE A 354 -1.02 6.26 12.07
CA ILE A 354 -0.23 5.13 11.58
C ILE A 354 -1.09 3.91 11.25
N GLY A 355 -2.40 3.94 11.54
CA GLY A 355 -3.33 2.83 11.31
C GLY A 355 -3.68 2.59 9.84
N GLY A 356 -4.36 1.48 9.59
CA GLY A 356 -4.74 1.02 8.25
C GLY A 356 -6.05 1.60 7.71
N GLY A 357 -6.70 2.48 8.47
CA GLY A 357 -7.95 3.15 8.12
C GLY A 357 -8.01 4.62 8.57
N PRO A 358 -8.87 5.46 7.97
CA PRO A 358 -9.08 6.82 8.43
C PRO A 358 -9.85 6.85 9.76
N THR A 359 -9.72 7.93 10.54
CA THR A 359 -10.59 8.11 11.70
C THR A 359 -12.04 8.38 11.27
N THR A 360 -12.99 7.81 11.99
CA THR A 360 -14.44 7.87 11.66
C THR A 360 -15.22 8.85 12.54
N GLY A 361 -14.56 9.44 13.54
CA GLY A 361 -15.11 10.43 14.47
C GLY A 361 -14.04 11.43 14.93
N PRO A 362 -14.41 12.41 15.79
CA PRO A 362 -13.48 13.44 16.24
C PRO A 362 -12.37 12.86 17.13
N ILE A 363 -11.18 13.44 17.03
CA ILE A 363 -10.02 13.13 17.85
C ILE A 363 -9.98 14.10 19.03
N LEU A 364 -9.82 13.57 20.24
CA LEU A 364 -9.74 14.32 21.49
C LEU A 364 -8.35 14.12 22.10
N ALA A 365 -7.56 15.19 22.14
CA ALA A 365 -6.27 15.24 22.81
C ALA A 365 -6.40 15.99 24.15
N SER A 366 -5.70 15.55 25.19
CA SER A 366 -5.70 16.17 26.51
C SER A 366 -4.28 16.22 27.07
N MET A 367 -3.96 17.23 27.89
CA MET A 367 -2.67 17.37 28.57
C MET A 367 -2.85 17.89 29.99
N THR A 368 -2.24 17.22 30.96
CA THR A 368 -2.28 17.65 32.37
C THR A 368 -1.05 18.48 32.71
N LEU A 369 -1.28 19.66 33.28
CA LEU A 369 -0.26 20.59 33.74
C LEU A 369 0.17 20.27 35.19
N PRO A 370 1.48 20.31 35.51
CA PRO A 370 1.96 20.18 36.88
C PRO A 370 1.45 21.31 37.78
N ALA A 371 1.47 21.08 39.10
CA ALA A 371 1.12 22.10 40.09
C ALA A 371 1.96 23.36 39.90
N ASN A 372 1.37 24.53 40.19
CA ASN A 372 2.03 25.83 40.11
C ASN A 372 2.47 26.26 38.69
N LEU A 373 2.01 25.56 37.64
CA LEU A 373 2.07 25.98 36.25
C LEU A 373 0.67 26.31 35.72
N THR A 374 0.59 27.26 34.79
CA THR A 374 -0.67 27.74 34.21
C THR A 374 -0.60 27.78 32.68
N ALA A 375 -1.74 27.59 31.99
CA ALA A 375 -1.87 27.71 30.54
C ALA A 375 -3.11 28.56 30.15
N LEU A 376 -3.25 28.89 28.86
CA LEU A 376 -4.36 29.70 28.33
C LEU A 376 -5.70 28.98 28.43
N ALA A 377 -6.75 29.71 28.82
CA ALA A 377 -8.09 29.15 29.06
C ALA A 377 -8.75 28.55 27.80
N SER A 378 -8.50 29.10 26.61
CA SER A 378 -8.94 28.52 25.32
C SER A 378 -8.07 29.01 24.17
N PHE A 379 -7.77 28.15 23.20
CA PHE A 379 -6.94 28.50 22.05
C PHE A 379 -7.18 27.54 20.87
N THR A 380 -6.84 27.97 19.65
CA THR A 380 -6.86 27.11 18.46
C THR A 380 -5.46 27.04 17.85
N SER A 381 -5.00 25.85 17.49
CA SER A 381 -3.66 25.66 16.92
C SER A 381 -3.64 24.44 15.99
N GLY A 382 -3.12 24.57 14.77
CA GLY A 382 -3.01 23.44 13.82
C GLY A 382 -4.34 22.81 13.38
N GLY A 383 -5.45 23.56 13.42
CA GLY A 383 -6.80 23.03 13.18
C GLY A 383 -7.48 22.39 14.40
N TRP A 384 -6.79 22.37 15.56
CA TRP A 384 -7.33 21.90 16.83
C TRP A 384 -8.00 23.03 17.60
N SER A 385 -9.12 22.71 18.24
CA SER A 385 -9.81 23.62 19.18
C SER A 385 -9.60 23.17 20.61
N CYS A 386 -8.90 23.99 21.41
CA CYS A 386 -8.44 23.66 22.76
C CYS A 386 -9.05 24.55 23.85
N ALA A 387 -9.26 23.98 25.03
CA ALA A 387 -9.71 24.65 26.24
C ALA A 387 -9.01 24.09 27.48
N THR A 388 -8.61 24.96 28.41
CA THR A 388 -8.01 24.59 29.68
C THR A 388 -9.02 24.75 30.80
N THR A 389 -9.38 23.65 31.45
CA THR A 389 -10.27 23.65 32.63
C THR A 389 -9.49 23.10 33.82
N GLY A 390 -9.29 23.94 34.84
CA GLY A 390 -8.37 23.62 35.93
C GLY A 390 -6.94 23.49 35.42
N ASN A 391 -6.32 22.32 35.66
CA ASN A 391 -4.95 22.02 35.20
C ASN A 391 -4.92 21.13 33.96
N VAL A 392 -6.05 20.92 33.28
CA VAL A 392 -6.13 20.02 32.11
C VAL A 392 -6.48 20.83 30.87
N VAL A 393 -5.65 20.69 29.84
CA VAL A 393 -5.85 21.27 28.51
C VAL A 393 -6.48 20.22 27.61
N SER A 394 -7.67 20.43 27.08
CA SER A 394 -8.38 19.49 26.20
C SER A 394 -8.63 20.10 24.81
N CYS A 395 -8.29 19.37 23.76
CA CYS A 395 -8.25 19.78 22.37
C CYS A 395 -9.03 18.81 21.48
N THR A 396 -9.82 19.33 20.54
CA THR A 396 -10.63 18.53 19.60
C THR A 396 -10.25 18.80 18.15
N TYR A 397 -10.14 17.74 17.36
CA TYR A 397 -9.98 17.77 15.91
C TYR A 397 -11.09 16.95 15.25
N THR A 398 -11.93 17.60 14.44
CA THR A 398 -13.14 16.97 13.86
C THR A 398 -12.98 16.35 12.48
N PRO A 399 -12.07 16.80 11.58
CA PRO A 399 -11.92 16.18 10.27
C PRO A 399 -11.46 14.72 10.37
N ALA A 400 -11.89 13.88 9.41
CA ALA A 400 -11.41 12.52 9.28
C ALA A 400 -9.90 12.53 9.01
N PHE A 401 -9.13 11.89 9.88
CA PHE A 401 -7.69 11.89 9.81
C PHE A 401 -7.25 10.73 8.92
N ALA A 402 -6.85 11.08 7.70
CA ALA A 402 -6.48 10.13 6.67
C ALA A 402 -5.31 9.23 7.12
N ILE A 403 -5.20 8.08 6.47
CA ILE A 403 -4.11 7.15 6.73
C ILE A 403 -2.76 7.84 6.43
N ASP A 404 -1.77 7.67 7.31
CA ASP A 404 -0.42 8.29 7.26
C ASP A 404 -0.38 9.81 7.38
N ALA A 405 -1.52 10.46 7.64
CA ALA A 405 -1.55 11.90 7.85
C ALA A 405 -0.94 12.26 9.22
N THR A 406 -0.27 13.41 9.29
CA THR A 406 0.32 13.99 10.51
C THR A 406 -0.18 15.42 10.74
N THR A 407 -0.48 15.78 11.98
CA THR A 407 -0.87 17.14 12.41
C THR A 407 -0.20 17.51 13.73
N SER A 408 0.02 18.78 13.99
CA SER A 408 0.61 19.26 15.25
C SER A 408 -0.02 20.56 15.73
N PHE A 409 0.02 20.77 17.05
CA PHE A 409 -0.50 21.98 17.70
C PHE A 409 0.34 22.35 18.93
N ASN A 410 0.36 23.63 19.31
CA ASN A 410 1.22 24.16 20.37
C ASN A 410 0.45 24.50 21.66
N ILE A 411 1.08 24.28 22.81
CA ILE A 411 0.56 24.61 24.15
C ILE A 411 1.59 25.43 24.93
N SER A 412 1.16 26.58 25.48
CA SER A 412 2.04 27.50 26.24
C SER A 412 1.78 27.42 27.75
N VAL A 413 2.85 27.43 28.56
CA VAL A 413 2.83 27.22 30.03
C VAL A 413 3.69 28.23 30.81
N THR A 414 3.27 28.65 32.01
CA THR A 414 3.98 29.66 32.87
C THR A 414 4.05 29.22 34.35
N PRO A 415 5.24 29.15 35.00
CA PRO A 415 5.40 28.79 36.43
C PRO A 415 5.18 29.97 37.42
N THR A 416 4.69 29.69 38.63
CA THR A 416 4.53 30.68 39.73
C THR A 416 5.72 30.74 40.70
N VAL A 417 5.79 31.74 41.59
CA VAL A 417 6.87 31.89 42.60
C VAL A 417 6.98 30.69 43.55
N ALA A 418 5.89 29.98 43.82
CA ALA A 418 5.88 28.77 44.64
C ALA A 418 6.53 27.56 43.92
N ALA A 419 6.78 27.66 42.61
CA ALA A 419 7.45 26.63 41.82
C ALA A 419 8.98 26.74 41.88
N ILE A 420 9.57 27.80 42.45
CA ILE A 420 11.03 27.98 42.56
C ILE A 420 11.63 26.77 43.29
N ASN A 421 12.64 26.15 42.67
CA ASN A 421 13.32 24.90 43.03
C ASN A 421 12.50 23.60 42.88
N SER A 422 11.33 23.61 42.20
CA SER A 422 10.54 22.42 41.89
C SER A 422 10.76 21.89 40.46
N THR A 423 10.46 20.60 40.21
CA THR A 423 10.63 19.92 38.91
C THR A 423 9.27 19.61 38.26
N ALA A 424 9.07 19.98 37.00
CA ALA A 424 7.79 19.83 36.27
C ALA A 424 7.75 18.56 35.39
N VAL A 425 6.64 17.81 35.40
CA VAL A 425 6.42 16.60 34.58
C VAL A 425 5.12 16.74 33.76
N PHE A 426 5.21 16.64 32.44
CA PHE A 426 4.06 16.73 31.54
C PHE A 426 3.60 15.36 31.07
N SER A 427 2.29 15.17 30.94
CA SER A 427 1.68 13.98 30.35
C SER A 427 0.42 14.35 29.58
N GLY A 428 0.12 13.60 28.52
CA GLY A 428 -1.06 13.82 27.71
C GLY A 428 -1.74 12.53 27.32
N THR A 429 -2.97 12.64 26.83
CA THR A 429 -3.74 11.53 26.30
C THR A 429 -4.35 11.90 24.96
N VAL A 430 -4.51 10.94 24.05
CA VAL A 430 -5.20 11.14 22.77
C VAL A 430 -6.18 10.00 22.58
N THR A 431 -7.40 10.31 22.18
CA THR A 431 -8.44 9.31 21.96
C THR A 431 -9.21 9.61 20.68
N THR A 432 -9.56 8.56 19.95
CA THR A 432 -10.47 8.62 18.80
C THR A 432 -11.31 7.34 18.77
N ALA A 433 -12.47 7.39 18.13
CA ALA A 433 -13.31 6.21 17.95
C ALA A 433 -12.61 5.15 17.09
N SER A 434 -12.81 3.87 17.43
CA SER A 434 -12.35 2.69 16.68
C SER A 434 -10.83 2.59 16.47
N ASP A 435 -10.03 3.26 17.30
CA ASP A 435 -8.57 3.14 17.29
C ASP A 435 -8.13 1.70 17.63
N SER A 436 -7.27 1.10 16.80
CA SER A 436 -6.79 -0.28 17.00
C SER A 436 -5.79 -0.43 18.14
N ASN A 437 -5.11 0.64 18.55
CA ASN A 437 -4.15 0.58 19.63
C ASN A 437 -4.22 1.83 20.53
N PRO A 438 -5.33 2.11 21.22
CA PRO A 438 -5.50 3.34 22.00
C PRO A 438 -4.40 3.61 23.05
N ALA A 439 -3.59 2.60 23.41
CA ALA A 439 -2.50 2.70 24.37
C ALA A 439 -1.26 3.42 23.84
N ASN A 440 -1.00 3.42 22.53
CA ASN A 440 0.15 4.13 21.94
C ASN A 440 -0.18 5.59 21.54
N ASN A 441 -1.45 5.97 21.66
CA ASN A 441 -1.93 7.32 21.37
C ASN A 441 -1.33 8.37 22.29
N ASN A 442 -0.98 8.00 23.51
CA ASN A 442 -0.54 8.93 24.54
C ASN A 442 0.98 9.12 24.46
N PRO A 443 1.48 10.37 24.44
CA PRO A 443 2.91 10.61 24.43
C PRO A 443 3.50 10.23 25.80
N ALA A 444 4.75 9.76 25.79
CA ALA A 444 5.47 9.48 27.02
C ALA A 444 5.57 10.74 27.89
N SER A 445 5.41 10.57 29.22
CA SER A 445 5.58 11.69 30.15
C SER A 445 7.04 12.15 30.18
N PHE A 446 7.27 13.46 30.14
CA PHE A 446 8.61 14.04 30.14
C PHE A 446 8.81 15.00 31.32
N THR A 447 9.97 14.91 31.99
CA THR A 447 10.38 15.74 33.13
C THR A 447 11.34 16.84 32.67
N VAL A 448 11.08 18.09 33.04
CA VAL A 448 11.91 19.24 32.66
C VAL A 448 13.16 19.35 33.55
N THR A 449 14.32 19.51 32.93
CA THR A 449 15.61 19.75 33.61
C THR A 449 16.35 20.92 32.97
N PRO A 450 16.87 21.92 33.74
CA PRO A 450 16.96 22.03 35.21
C PRO A 450 15.67 22.54 35.94
N PRO A 451 15.61 22.46 37.29
CA PRO A 451 14.48 22.98 38.11
C PRO A 451 14.31 24.51 38.00
N VAL A 452 13.15 25.02 38.41
CA VAL A 452 12.81 26.46 38.36
C VAL A 452 13.72 27.29 39.31
N VAL A 453 14.17 28.52 38.97
CA VAL A 453 15.20 29.31 39.73
C VAL A 453 14.67 30.64 40.35
N ALA A 454 15.34 31.18 41.41
CA ALA A 454 14.99 32.38 42.23
C ALA A 454 15.49 33.75 41.69
N GLY A 455 14.88 34.85 42.13
CA GLY A 455 15.04 36.18 41.53
C GLY A 455 15.73 37.31 42.36
N PRO A 456 15.87 38.52 41.80
CA PRO A 456 16.57 39.76 42.33
C PRO A 456 15.89 40.52 43.52
N PRO A 457 16.53 41.50 44.23
CA PRO A 457 15.81 42.43 45.15
C PRO A 457 14.78 43.24 44.36
N ASP A 458 13.76 43.77 45.06
CA ASP A 458 12.54 44.29 44.41
C ASP A 458 11.89 45.33 45.35
N LEU A 459 12.21 46.60 45.19
CA LEU A 459 11.65 47.71 45.93
C LEU A 459 10.25 48.03 45.42
N ILE A 460 9.36 48.56 46.25
CA ILE A 460 8.01 48.97 45.84
C ILE A 460 7.62 50.27 46.52
N THR A 461 6.74 51.08 45.94
CA THR A 461 6.37 52.40 46.50
C THR A 461 4.83 52.60 46.61
N ALA A 462 4.32 53.65 47.30
CA ALA A 462 2.87 53.93 47.48
C ALA A 462 2.54 55.44 47.69
N ILE A 463 1.41 55.97 47.20
CA ILE A 463 1.05 57.43 47.24
C ILE A 463 -0.23 57.66 48.09
N GLY A 464 -0.51 58.87 48.65
CA GLY A 464 -1.79 59.25 49.35
C GLY A 464 -2.66 60.40 48.74
N GLN A 465 -3.92 60.60 49.22
CA GLN A 465 -5.05 61.41 48.65
C GLN A 465 -4.89 62.95 48.59
N PRO A 466 -5.42 63.64 47.55
CA PRO A 466 -5.27 65.09 47.40
C PRO A 466 -6.40 65.92 48.01
N SER A 467 -6.04 67.12 48.47
CA SER A 467 -6.93 68.03 49.20
C SER A 467 -6.68 69.50 48.81
N PRO A 468 -7.70 70.30 48.44
CA PRO A 468 -9.12 69.93 48.21
C PRO A 468 -9.30 68.95 47.02
N ALA A 469 -10.50 68.37 46.85
CA ALA A 469 -10.78 67.52 45.69
C ALA A 469 -10.59 68.30 44.39
N PHE A 470 -10.05 67.63 43.38
CA PHE A 470 -9.68 68.30 42.14
C PHE A 470 -10.94 68.84 41.43
N VAL A 471 -10.88 70.04 40.84
CA VAL A 471 -11.87 70.60 39.89
C VAL A 471 -11.07 71.18 38.74
N ALA A 472 -11.54 71.00 37.52
CA ALA A 472 -10.66 71.19 36.39
C ALA A 472 -10.54 72.66 36.00
N GLY A 473 -9.29 73.09 35.92
CA GLY A 473 -8.85 74.48 35.94
C GLY A 473 -8.41 74.98 37.33
N SER A 474 -8.22 74.16 38.38
CA SER A 474 -7.98 74.61 39.79
C SER A 474 -7.12 73.68 40.73
N THR A 475 -6.11 74.21 41.47
CA THR A 475 -4.99 73.52 42.21
C THR A 475 -5.22 72.74 43.56
N SER A 476 -4.54 71.58 43.81
CA SER A 476 -4.50 70.71 45.06
C SER A 476 -3.15 69.95 45.40
N THR A 477 -2.96 69.26 46.56
CA THR A 477 -1.63 68.67 47.07
C THR A 477 -1.59 67.14 47.39
N VAL A 478 -0.45 66.36 47.26
CA VAL A 478 -0.29 64.85 47.28
C VAL A 478 0.98 64.24 48.01
N PRO A 479 0.91 63.17 48.87
CA PRO A 479 2.07 62.42 49.49
C PRO A 479 2.57 61.07 48.85
N PHE A 480 3.81 60.56 49.11
CA PHE A 480 4.54 59.38 48.47
C PHE A 480 5.46 58.53 49.40
N THR A 481 5.47 57.18 49.38
CA THR A 481 6.15 56.21 50.31
C THR A 481 6.94 55.08 49.59
N VAL A 482 7.99 54.47 50.16
CA VAL A 482 8.86 53.40 49.60
C VAL A 482 9.02 52.20 50.53
N ASN A 483 9.04 50.93 50.04
CA ASN A 483 9.11 49.63 50.72
C ASN A 483 10.05 48.63 49.97
N ASN A 484 10.53 47.53 50.57
CA ASN A 484 11.34 46.48 49.90
C ASN A 484 10.67 45.07 49.95
N ILE A 485 10.27 44.49 48.80
CA ILE A 485 9.47 43.25 48.66
C ILE A 485 10.09 42.11 47.82
N GLY A 486 11.31 42.27 47.33
CA GLY A 486 11.93 41.26 46.48
C GLY A 486 12.30 39.99 47.17
N SER A 487 12.83 39.05 46.39
CA SER A 487 13.47 37.87 46.95
C SER A 487 14.86 38.18 47.57
N GLY A 488 15.28 39.46 47.76
CA GLY A 488 16.54 39.94 48.42
C GLY A 488 16.59 41.44 48.91
N PRO A 489 17.62 41.93 49.68
CA PRO A 489 17.73 43.30 50.29
C PRO A 489 18.43 44.43 49.44
N THR A 490 18.26 45.74 49.75
CA THR A 490 18.88 46.88 48.99
C THR A 490 20.35 47.18 49.31
N ILE A 491 21.14 47.67 48.34
CA ILE A 491 22.58 47.98 48.46
C ILE A 491 22.98 49.23 47.65
N GLY A 492 23.60 50.24 48.29
CA GLY A 492 24.02 51.50 47.64
C GLY A 492 23.02 52.67 47.80
N THR A 493 23.19 53.75 47.03
CA THR A 493 22.32 54.96 47.09
C THR A 493 20.96 54.70 46.46
N THR A 494 19.91 55.24 47.09
CA THR A 494 18.51 55.06 46.65
C THR A 494 17.90 56.36 46.15
N THR A 495 17.26 56.33 44.97
CA THR A 495 16.71 57.50 44.27
C THR A 495 15.21 57.34 44.02
N VAL A 496 14.41 58.38 44.26
CA VAL A 496 12.96 58.42 44.03
C VAL A 496 12.59 59.50 43.01
N THR A 497 11.71 59.19 42.07
CA THR A 497 11.22 60.15 41.07
C THR A 497 9.70 60.07 40.94
N LEU A 498 8.95 61.13 41.25
CA LEU A 498 7.51 61.25 41.04
C LEU A 498 7.21 62.02 39.74
N THR A 499 6.38 61.44 38.90
CA THR A 499 5.87 62.07 37.67
C THR A 499 4.52 62.71 37.92
N LEU A 500 4.32 63.93 37.39
CA LEU A 500 3.07 64.68 37.50
C LEU A 500 2.12 64.32 36.34
N PRO A 501 0.81 64.06 36.61
CA PRO A 501 -0.15 63.66 35.58
C PRO A 501 -0.45 64.75 34.56
N THR A 502 -0.86 64.34 33.37
CA THR A 502 -1.06 65.24 32.24
C THR A 502 -2.26 66.16 32.45
N GLY A 503 -2.11 67.39 31.95
CA GLY A 503 -3.02 68.46 32.32
C GLY A 503 -2.84 68.89 33.77
N THR A 504 -1.78 68.45 34.47
CA THR A 504 -1.43 68.96 35.79
C THR A 504 -0.08 69.69 35.85
N THR A 505 0.05 70.67 36.74
CA THR A 505 1.28 71.48 36.91
C THR A 505 1.72 71.60 38.38
N ALA A 506 3.03 71.68 38.67
CA ALA A 506 3.60 71.82 40.04
C ALA A 506 4.76 72.85 40.13
N THR A 507 5.18 73.19 41.36
CA THR A 507 6.22 74.20 41.67
C THR A 507 7.66 73.70 41.43
N GLY A 508 8.57 74.60 41.02
CA GLY A 508 9.94 74.29 40.54
C GLY A 508 10.94 73.62 41.51
N ASN A 509 11.12 74.08 42.76
CA ASN A 509 12.11 73.51 43.72
C ASN A 509 11.56 73.49 45.16
N PHE A 510 11.78 72.40 45.95
CA PHE A 510 11.32 72.27 47.36
C PHE A 510 11.98 71.09 48.17
N THR A 511 11.80 71.01 49.50
CA THR A 511 12.39 69.96 50.40
C THR A 511 11.36 69.23 51.28
N SER A 512 11.62 67.98 51.70
CA SER A 512 10.72 67.16 52.55
C SER A 512 11.47 66.07 53.38
N GLY A 513 11.83 66.35 54.65
CA GLY A 513 12.46 65.39 55.57
C GLY A 513 13.97 65.18 55.32
N VAL A 514 14.45 63.93 55.30
CA VAL A 514 15.85 63.57 54.91
C VAL A 514 16.07 63.58 53.39
N TRP A 515 15.04 63.93 52.60
CA TRP A 515 15.03 63.97 51.13
C TRP A 515 15.05 65.42 50.59
N GLY A 516 15.86 65.71 49.56
CA GLY A 516 15.86 67.00 48.83
C GLY A 516 15.33 66.85 47.39
N CYS A 517 14.52 67.81 46.89
CA CYS A 517 13.72 67.64 45.65
C CYS A 517 13.72 68.81 44.63
N ALA A 518 13.52 68.51 43.35
CA ALA A 518 13.37 69.50 42.27
C ALA A 518 12.43 69.04 41.14
N THR A 519 11.74 70.00 40.50
CA THR A 519 10.77 69.80 39.41
C THR A 519 11.27 70.40 38.12
N VAL A 520 11.50 69.57 37.11
CA VAL A 520 11.90 70.01 35.76
C VAL A 520 11.08 69.22 34.75
N SER A 521 10.42 69.94 33.84
CA SER A 521 9.66 69.34 32.74
C SER A 521 8.62 68.29 33.18
N GLY A 522 7.90 68.55 34.28
CA GLY A 522 6.83 67.68 34.78
C GLY A 522 7.26 66.48 35.63
N LEU A 523 8.55 66.38 35.99
CA LEU A 523 9.11 65.32 36.83
C LEU A 523 9.70 65.89 38.12
N VAL A 524 9.39 65.27 39.26
CA VAL A 524 9.89 65.60 40.60
C VAL A 524 10.90 64.53 41.04
N SER A 525 12.15 64.89 41.36
CA SER A 525 13.22 63.92 41.72
C SER A 525 13.82 64.17 43.10
N CYS A 526 14.04 63.12 43.93
CA CYS A 526 14.54 63.16 45.32
C CYS A 526 15.49 61.97 45.67
N THR A 527 16.54 62.11 46.52
CA THR A 527 17.56 61.04 46.80
C THR A 527 17.96 60.86 48.30
N THR A 528 18.46 59.65 48.71
CA THR A 528 19.01 59.34 50.07
C THR A 528 20.06 58.18 50.12
N ALA A 529 20.90 58.12 51.17
CA ALA A 529 22.02 57.15 51.33
C ALA A 529 21.91 56.14 52.51
N THR A 530 20.77 56.06 53.20
CA THR A 530 20.53 55.14 54.34
C THR A 530 19.92 53.80 53.89
N VAL A 531 20.26 52.65 54.52
CA VAL A 531 19.94 51.26 54.06
C VAL A 531 18.53 50.78 54.45
N LEU A 532 17.83 50.06 53.54
CA LEU A 532 16.45 49.53 53.71
C LEU A 532 16.37 47.98 53.65
N ALA A 533 16.15 47.32 54.79
CA ALA A 533 16.10 45.85 54.92
C ALA A 533 14.84 45.19 54.28
N ILE A 534 14.89 43.87 53.97
CA ILE A 534 13.77 43.09 53.37
C ILE A 534 12.51 43.29 54.23
N GLY A 535 11.48 43.95 53.69
CA GLY A 535 10.21 44.25 54.37
C GLY A 535 10.05 45.62 55.06
N SER A 536 10.98 46.61 54.96
CA SER A 536 10.93 47.95 55.66
C SER A 536 10.53 49.17 54.75
N SER A 537 10.11 50.38 55.26
CA SER A 537 9.56 51.55 54.46
C SER A 537 9.78 53.06 54.87
N SER A 538 9.58 54.12 53.99
CA SER A 538 9.80 55.63 54.20
C SER A 538 8.99 56.64 53.27
N THR A 539 8.63 57.94 53.61
CA THR A 539 7.60 58.86 52.92
C THR A 539 7.93 60.40 52.60
N ILE A 540 7.29 61.08 51.59
CA ILE A 540 7.51 62.45 50.95
C ILE A 540 6.19 63.25 50.56
N SER A 541 6.09 64.62 50.44
CA SER A 541 4.84 65.44 50.09
C SER A 541 4.95 66.52 48.95
N ILE A 542 3.96 66.68 48.01
CA ILE A 542 4.08 67.38 46.66
C ILE A 542 2.81 68.19 46.14
N PRO A 543 2.88 69.46 45.62
CA PRO A 543 1.71 70.32 45.18
C PRO A 543 1.35 70.38 43.65
N ILE A 544 0.06 70.38 43.21
CA ILE A 544 -0.41 70.03 41.82
C ILE A 544 -1.73 70.72 41.29
N THR A 545 -1.77 71.30 40.06
CA THR A 545 -2.96 71.97 39.43
C THR A 545 -3.59 71.26 38.22
N PRO A 546 -4.87 70.85 38.17
CA PRO A 546 -5.54 70.12 37.07
C PRO A 546 -6.20 70.99 35.99
N ALA A 547 -6.14 70.60 34.72
CA ALA A 547 -6.78 71.25 33.57
C ALA A 547 -8.19 70.69 33.29
N THR A 548 -9.03 71.39 32.52
CA THR A 548 -10.44 71.06 32.16
C THR A 548 -10.72 69.62 31.66
N SER A 549 -9.73 68.83 31.22
CA SER A 549 -9.87 67.40 30.92
C SER A 549 -9.79 66.48 32.15
N THR A 550 -9.29 66.99 33.27
CA THR A 550 -9.09 66.22 34.51
C THR A 550 -10.39 66.02 35.28
N ILE A 551 -11.50 66.62 34.81
CA ILE A 551 -12.93 66.47 35.17
C ILE A 551 -13.41 65.02 35.15
N GLY A 552 -14.15 64.58 36.16
CA GLY A 552 -14.54 63.19 36.41
C GLY A 552 -13.34 62.35 36.83
N SER A 553 -12.15 62.79 36.42
CA SER A 553 -10.89 62.07 36.44
C SER A 553 -10.21 62.22 37.78
N SER A 554 -10.27 61.15 38.54
CA SER A 554 -9.42 61.00 39.70
C SER A 554 -7.95 61.00 39.28
N LEU A 555 -7.28 62.11 39.53
CA LEU A 555 -5.87 62.30 39.19
C LEU A 555 -4.99 61.41 40.05
N THR A 556 -3.93 60.94 39.40
CA THR A 556 -3.28 59.66 39.61
C THR A 556 -1.78 59.90 39.45
N PHE A 557 -1.03 59.57 40.47
CA PHE A 557 0.38 59.93 40.61
C PHE A 557 1.23 58.67 40.61
N SER A 558 2.44 58.72 40.05
CA SER A 558 3.35 57.57 40.01
C SER A 558 4.77 58.02 40.22
N GLY A 559 5.52 57.23 40.94
CA GLY A 559 6.94 57.46 41.05
C GLY A 559 7.69 56.20 41.33
N THR A 560 8.95 56.19 40.95
CA THR A 560 9.81 55.02 41.01
C THR A 560 10.86 55.22 42.07
N VAL A 561 11.34 54.10 42.59
CA VAL A 561 12.57 54.05 43.35
C VAL A 561 13.62 53.23 42.60
N SER A 562 14.90 53.47 42.82
CA SER A 562 15.95 52.62 42.25
C SER A 562 17.11 52.47 43.22
N THR A 563 17.69 51.27 43.25
CA THR A 563 18.90 50.94 44.02
C THR A 563 19.77 49.97 43.21
N PRO A 564 21.11 49.99 43.34
CA PRO A 564 22.00 49.04 42.65
C PRO A 564 21.72 47.55 42.96
N GLY A 565 21.98 46.66 42.00
CA GLY A 565 21.85 45.19 42.17
C GLY A 565 20.43 44.62 41.96
N GLU A 566 19.45 45.50 41.76
CA GLU A 566 18.06 45.17 41.45
C GLU A 566 17.84 44.96 39.96
N SER A 567 17.49 43.74 39.55
CA SER A 567 17.11 43.46 38.15
C SER A 567 15.61 43.31 37.94
N VAL A 568 14.82 43.22 39.01
CA VAL A 568 13.38 43.47 38.94
C VAL A 568 13.17 44.90 39.42
N THR A 569 13.23 45.83 38.47
CA THR A 569 12.95 47.26 38.71
C THR A 569 11.47 47.59 38.47
N ALA A 570 10.71 46.51 38.25
CA ALA A 570 9.38 46.55 37.68
C ALA A 570 8.37 47.06 38.69
N ASN A 571 8.50 46.64 39.95
CA ASN A 571 7.60 47.01 41.02
C ASN A 571 8.09 48.26 41.77
N ASN A 572 9.27 48.80 41.45
CA ASN A 572 9.84 49.96 42.12
C ASN A 572 9.04 51.23 41.88
N GLY A 573 8.15 51.21 40.90
CA GLY A 573 7.07 52.16 40.74
C GLY A 573 6.00 52.01 41.81
N SER A 574 5.41 53.11 42.24
CA SER A 574 4.31 53.08 43.20
C SER A 574 3.10 52.60 42.44
N GLY A 575 2.74 51.34 42.67
CA GLY A 575 1.55 50.76 42.08
C GLY A 575 0.27 51.41 42.60
N ASN A 576 0.29 52.02 43.80
CA ASN A 576 -0.89 52.68 44.36
C ASN A 576 -0.96 54.14 43.90
N THR A 577 -1.56 54.30 42.74
CA THR A 577 -2.04 55.58 42.24
C THR A 577 -3.19 56.03 43.11
N VAL A 578 -2.97 57.13 43.79
CA VAL A 578 -4.01 57.80 44.53
C VAL A 578 -4.97 58.42 43.56
N THR A 579 -6.23 58.13 43.73
CA THR A 579 -7.32 58.70 42.95
C THR A 579 -8.12 59.65 43.84
N SER A 580 -7.92 60.96 43.68
CA SER A 580 -8.81 61.98 44.26
C SER A 580 -10.28 61.67 43.96
N THR A 581 -11.22 62.09 44.81
CA THR A 581 -12.64 62.12 44.40
C THR A 581 -12.80 62.93 43.10
N THR A 582 -13.69 62.45 42.23
CA THR A 582 -13.84 62.85 40.83
C THR A 582 -13.87 64.35 40.63
N VAL A 583 -13.14 64.81 39.64
CA VAL A 583 -13.14 66.22 39.26
C VAL A 583 -14.52 66.60 38.68
N ALA A 584 -14.98 67.83 38.73
CA ALA A 584 -16.35 68.20 38.29
C ALA A 584 -16.40 68.84 36.87
N ALA A 585 -17.49 68.69 36.08
CA ALA A 585 -17.53 68.84 34.59
C ALA A 585 -18.00 70.14 33.88
N GLY A 586 -17.51 70.40 32.65
CA GLY A 586 -17.92 71.47 31.69
C GLY A 586 -18.93 71.02 30.58
N ASN A 587 -19.10 71.74 29.43
CA ASN A 587 -20.12 71.51 28.34
C ASN A 587 -19.57 71.03 26.94
N PRO A 588 -20.33 70.26 26.09
CA PRO A 588 -19.86 69.68 24.80
C PRO A 588 -19.91 70.60 23.55
N ASP A 589 -19.10 70.30 22.49
CA ASP A 589 -19.01 70.93 21.13
C ASP A 589 -18.66 69.90 20.01
N LEU A 590 -19.57 69.49 19.11
CA LEU A 590 -19.33 68.44 18.10
C LEU A 590 -18.85 68.92 16.70
N THR A 591 -18.04 68.11 16.03
CA THR A 591 -17.54 68.30 14.65
C THR A 591 -17.54 66.99 13.87
N THR A 592 -17.65 66.99 12.54
CA THR A 592 -17.51 65.75 11.73
C THR A 592 -16.46 65.82 10.64
N GLN A 593 -15.79 64.69 10.40
CA GLN A 593 -14.80 64.50 9.33
C GLN A 593 -14.88 63.07 8.79
N MET A 594 -14.65 62.84 7.51
CA MET A 594 -14.55 61.49 6.94
C MET A 594 -13.14 61.18 6.45
N ALA A 595 -12.68 59.95 6.68
CA ALA A 595 -11.42 59.43 6.15
C ALA A 595 -11.66 58.62 4.88
N GLN A 596 -10.66 58.59 3.99
CA GLN A 596 -10.69 57.73 2.80
C GLN A 596 -10.98 56.27 3.21
N PRO A 597 -11.84 55.54 2.48
CA PRO A 597 -12.14 54.16 2.80
C PRO A 597 -10.87 53.31 2.90
N THR A 598 -10.74 52.54 3.98
CA THR A 598 -9.59 51.69 4.24
C THR A 598 -10.02 50.23 4.44
N PRO A 599 -9.42 49.27 3.72
CA PRO A 599 -8.54 49.46 2.55
C PRO A 599 -9.24 50.28 1.45
N ALA A 600 -8.45 50.81 0.50
CA ALA A 600 -9.01 51.50 -0.66
C ALA A 600 -10.12 50.63 -1.29
N LEU A 601 -11.16 51.27 -1.83
CA LEU A 601 -12.35 50.57 -2.29
C LEU A 601 -11.98 49.50 -3.32
N VAL A 602 -12.34 48.26 -3.01
CA VAL A 602 -12.14 47.10 -3.87
C VAL A 602 -13.49 46.41 -4.03
N ALA A 603 -13.90 46.09 -5.27
CA ALA A 603 -15.18 45.44 -5.52
C ALA A 603 -15.36 44.16 -4.68
N ASN A 604 -16.60 43.88 -4.24
CA ASN A 604 -16.96 42.73 -3.38
C ASN A 604 -16.15 42.56 -2.10
N SER A 605 -15.28 43.50 -1.77
CA SER A 605 -14.50 43.53 -0.55
C SER A 605 -15.06 44.64 0.30
N ALA A 606 -15.32 44.33 1.57
CA ALA A 606 -15.74 45.36 2.51
C ALA A 606 -14.58 46.32 2.74
N SER A 607 -14.78 47.59 2.43
CA SER A 607 -13.92 48.68 2.85
C SER A 607 -14.61 49.46 3.96
N THR A 608 -13.82 49.98 4.89
CA THR A 608 -14.38 50.75 5.99
C THR A 608 -14.36 52.23 5.66
N LEU A 609 -15.55 52.82 5.47
CA LEU A 609 -15.71 54.26 5.46
C LEU A 609 -15.82 54.74 6.91
N ALA A 610 -14.84 55.52 7.35
CA ALA A 610 -14.82 56.07 8.70
C ALA A 610 -15.35 57.50 8.71
N VAL A 611 -16.45 57.72 9.44
CA VAL A 611 -17.00 59.04 9.76
C VAL A 611 -16.68 59.38 11.21
N THR A 612 -15.75 60.28 11.39
CA THR A 612 -15.21 60.70 12.68
C THR A 612 -16.00 61.90 13.21
N ILE A 613 -16.59 61.77 14.38
CA ILE A 613 -17.32 62.82 15.10
C ILE A 613 -16.49 63.23 16.31
N GLN A 614 -15.98 64.46 16.37
CA GLN A 614 -15.16 64.93 17.49
C GLN A 614 -15.89 65.97 18.34
N ASN A 615 -15.95 65.74 19.65
CA ASN A 615 -16.34 66.72 20.65
C ASN A 615 -15.13 67.58 21.06
N SER A 616 -15.06 68.81 20.61
CA SER A 616 -14.04 69.81 20.93
C SER A 616 -14.34 70.64 22.20
N GLY A 617 -15.44 70.38 22.91
CA GLY A 617 -15.86 71.09 24.13
C GLY A 617 -15.30 70.50 25.43
N PHE A 618 -15.50 71.17 26.57
CA PHE A 618 -15.01 70.78 27.91
C PHE A 618 -16.06 70.04 28.77
N GLY A 619 -17.11 69.52 28.14
CA GLY A 619 -18.08 68.56 28.66
C GLY A 619 -18.37 67.43 27.70
N ALA A 620 -18.85 66.30 28.23
CA ALA A 620 -19.32 65.19 27.40
C ALA A 620 -20.76 65.44 26.93
N THR A 621 -21.15 64.85 25.78
CA THR A 621 -22.55 64.91 25.31
C THR A 621 -23.44 64.00 26.15
N THR A 622 -24.44 64.51 26.87
CA THR A 622 -25.20 63.69 27.85
C THR A 622 -26.46 63.03 27.30
N SER A 623 -26.78 63.27 26.03
CA SER A 623 -28.05 62.88 25.40
C SER A 623 -27.82 62.14 24.08
N THR A 624 -28.89 61.56 23.52
CA THR A 624 -28.83 60.77 22.29
C THR A 624 -28.23 61.57 21.13
N LEU A 625 -27.17 61.03 20.57
CA LEU A 625 -26.55 61.46 19.34
C LEU A 625 -27.23 60.78 18.14
N THR A 626 -27.48 61.54 17.07
CA THR A 626 -27.98 61.00 15.79
C THR A 626 -27.06 61.43 14.67
N ALA A 627 -26.50 60.47 13.95
CA ALA A 627 -25.67 60.66 12.77
C ALA A 627 -26.34 60.05 11.52
N SER A 628 -26.15 60.67 10.36
CA SER A 628 -26.69 60.18 9.09
C SER A 628 -25.61 60.18 8.03
N VAL A 629 -25.51 59.10 7.24
CA VAL A 629 -24.54 58.95 6.16
C VAL A 629 -25.25 58.49 4.89
N THR A 630 -25.07 59.21 3.78
CA THR A 630 -25.66 58.86 2.48
C THR A 630 -24.64 58.10 1.63
N LEU A 631 -25.04 56.91 1.15
CA LEU A 631 -24.25 56.01 0.28
C LEU A 631 -24.54 56.27 -1.21
N PRO A 632 -23.53 56.21 -2.09
CA PRO A 632 -23.74 56.25 -3.53
C PRO A 632 -24.34 54.95 -4.10
N VAL A 633 -24.92 55.03 -5.30
CA VAL A 633 -25.57 53.89 -5.98
C VAL A 633 -24.62 52.69 -6.16
N ASN A 634 -25.15 51.48 -6.18
CA ASN A 634 -24.40 50.21 -6.30
C ASN A 634 -23.34 49.99 -5.20
N THR A 635 -23.47 50.69 -4.07
CA THR A 635 -22.72 50.44 -2.84
C THR A 635 -23.67 49.86 -1.81
N THR A 636 -23.33 48.71 -1.26
CA THR A 636 -24.10 48.15 -0.15
C THR A 636 -23.39 48.45 1.17
N ALA A 637 -24.19 48.71 2.18
CA ALA A 637 -23.78 48.58 3.57
C ALA A 637 -24.66 47.51 4.20
N PRO A 638 -24.27 46.93 5.35
CA PRO A 638 -25.13 46.02 6.07
C PRO A 638 -26.51 46.66 6.33
N ALA A 639 -27.59 45.89 6.15
CA ALA A 639 -28.96 46.40 6.34
C ALA A 639 -29.18 46.97 7.75
N THR A 640 -28.58 46.32 8.74
CA THR A 640 -28.47 46.80 10.12
C THR A 640 -27.08 46.44 10.61
N PHE A 641 -26.37 47.39 11.20
CA PHE A 641 -25.08 47.14 11.82
C PHE A 641 -24.85 48.09 12.98
N SER A 642 -24.00 47.66 13.89
CA SER A 642 -23.46 48.54 14.92
C SER A 642 -22.07 48.99 14.50
N SER A 643 -21.80 50.29 14.56
CA SER A 643 -20.46 50.82 14.43
C SER A 643 -20.02 51.45 15.74
N GLY A 644 -19.21 50.73 16.50
CA GLY A 644 -18.90 51.13 17.86
C GLY A 644 -20.20 51.33 18.65
N VAL A 645 -20.39 52.53 19.18
CA VAL A 645 -21.55 52.91 20.02
C VAL A 645 -22.81 53.25 19.23
N TRP A 646 -22.73 53.20 17.90
CA TRP A 646 -23.79 53.64 17.00
C TRP A 646 -24.58 52.45 16.48
N GLY A 647 -25.88 52.41 16.80
CA GLY A 647 -26.83 51.53 16.14
C GLY A 647 -27.22 52.12 14.80
N CYS A 648 -26.79 51.48 13.72
CA CYS A 648 -26.97 51.95 12.35
C CYS A 648 -27.92 51.06 11.57
N ALA A 649 -28.83 51.68 10.83
CA ALA A 649 -29.70 50.99 9.89
C ALA A 649 -29.57 51.63 8.51
N THR A 650 -29.43 50.78 7.49
CA THR A 650 -29.39 51.20 6.10
C THR A 650 -30.77 51.01 5.50
N VAL A 651 -31.45 52.11 5.15
CA VAL A 651 -32.72 52.09 4.44
C VAL A 651 -32.54 52.77 3.09
N GLY A 652 -32.67 52.00 2.01
CA GLY A 652 -32.31 52.47 0.68
C GLY A 652 -30.81 52.81 0.61
N SER A 653 -30.50 54.08 0.33
CA SER A 653 -29.13 54.59 0.22
C SER A 653 -28.67 55.40 1.44
N VAL A 654 -29.42 55.42 2.55
CA VAL A 654 -29.06 56.19 3.75
C VAL A 654 -28.81 55.26 4.93
N VAL A 655 -27.67 55.44 5.57
CA VAL A 655 -27.32 54.85 6.85
C VAL A 655 -27.67 55.87 7.94
N SER A 656 -28.66 55.55 8.76
CA SER A 656 -29.02 56.33 9.95
C SER A 656 -28.47 55.64 11.19
N CYS A 657 -27.65 56.36 11.94
CA CYS A 657 -26.94 55.87 13.12
C CYS A 657 -27.38 56.66 14.35
N THR A 658 -27.75 55.98 15.43
CA THR A 658 -28.04 56.62 16.71
C THR A 658 -27.16 56.06 17.81
N SER A 659 -26.67 56.91 18.69
CA SER A 659 -25.88 56.53 19.86
C SER A 659 -26.41 57.28 21.07
N THR A 660 -26.79 56.57 22.14
CA THR A 660 -27.04 57.20 23.45
C THR A 660 -25.74 57.39 24.23
N THR A 661 -24.60 57.02 23.64
CA THR A 661 -23.31 56.98 24.33
C THR A 661 -22.61 58.31 24.20
N PRO A 662 -22.33 59.01 25.33
CA PRO A 662 -21.66 60.31 25.33
C PRO A 662 -20.34 60.33 24.57
N ILE A 663 -20.13 61.35 23.72
CA ILE A 663 -18.81 61.71 23.22
C ILE A 663 -18.15 62.59 24.28
N ALA A 664 -17.07 62.11 24.89
CA ALA A 664 -16.32 62.80 25.92
C ALA A 664 -15.61 64.06 25.39
N ILE A 665 -15.12 64.90 26.29
CA ILE A 665 -14.30 66.10 26.05
C ILE A 665 -13.09 65.79 25.17
N SER A 666 -12.84 66.60 24.13
CA SER A 666 -11.85 66.33 23.06
C SER A 666 -12.02 64.97 22.36
N GLY A 667 -13.10 64.25 22.70
CA GLY A 667 -13.33 62.87 22.40
C GLY A 667 -13.85 62.71 21.00
N VAL A 668 -13.56 61.58 20.41
CA VAL A 668 -13.88 61.31 19.02
C VAL A 668 -14.62 60.00 18.94
N SER A 669 -15.73 59.98 18.23
CA SER A 669 -16.52 58.79 17.96
C SER A 669 -16.58 58.57 16.46
N THR A 670 -16.07 57.44 16.01
CA THR A 670 -16.04 57.12 14.58
C THR A 670 -17.12 56.10 14.24
N ILE A 671 -17.87 56.40 13.18
CA ILE A 671 -18.80 55.49 12.53
C ILE A 671 -18.08 54.86 11.34
N SER A 672 -17.66 53.63 11.51
CA SER A 672 -17.11 52.72 10.52
C SER A 672 -18.26 52.00 9.81
N ILE A 673 -18.48 52.38 8.56
CA ILE A 673 -19.46 51.77 7.70
C ILE A 673 -18.71 50.81 6.78
N ALA A 674 -19.00 49.52 6.90
CA ALA A 674 -18.53 48.52 5.96
C ALA A 674 -19.26 48.75 4.64
N VAL A 675 -18.64 49.48 3.74
CA VAL A 675 -19.16 49.72 2.40
C VAL A 675 -18.57 48.67 1.48
N THR A 676 -19.45 47.88 0.88
CA THR A 676 -19.07 46.89 -0.13
C THR A 676 -19.52 47.43 -1.49
N PRO A 677 -18.60 47.98 -2.29
CA PRO A 677 -18.91 48.31 -3.67
C PRO A 677 -19.19 47.03 -4.46
N LEU A 678 -20.31 46.99 -5.20
CA LEU A 678 -20.63 45.85 -6.08
C LEU A 678 -19.72 45.85 -7.32
N ILE A 679 -19.59 44.71 -8.00
CA ILE A 679 -18.76 44.56 -9.22
C ILE A 679 -19.03 45.66 -10.27
N ALA A 680 -20.27 46.16 -10.37
CA ALA A 680 -20.66 47.21 -11.31
C ALA A 680 -19.96 48.57 -11.08
N THR A 681 -19.29 48.79 -9.95
CA THR A 681 -18.64 50.07 -9.63
C THR A 681 -17.13 50.09 -9.93
N ILE A 682 -16.53 49.00 -10.44
CA ILE A 682 -15.10 48.96 -10.79
C ILE A 682 -14.75 50.13 -11.74
N GLY A 683 -13.74 50.94 -11.39
CA GLY A 683 -13.33 52.12 -12.15
C GLY A 683 -14.13 53.41 -11.86
N SER A 684 -15.14 53.38 -10.99
CA SER A 684 -15.92 54.57 -10.59
C SER A 684 -15.39 55.22 -9.31
N SER A 685 -15.50 56.55 -9.19
CA SER A 685 -15.26 57.30 -7.95
C SER A 685 -16.58 57.50 -7.18
N LEU A 686 -16.61 57.07 -5.92
CA LEU A 686 -17.82 57.08 -5.08
C LEU A 686 -17.79 58.24 -4.08
N THR A 687 -18.89 59.00 -3.94
CA THR A 687 -18.99 60.14 -3.01
C THR A 687 -19.98 59.86 -1.87
N PHE A 688 -19.55 60.16 -0.65
CA PHE A 688 -20.29 59.97 0.60
C PHE A 688 -20.54 61.33 1.31
N ALA A 689 -21.62 61.42 2.08
CA ALA A 689 -21.97 62.61 2.86
C ALA A 689 -22.43 62.22 4.27
N ALA A 690 -22.00 62.95 5.31
CA ALA A 690 -22.30 62.65 6.71
C ALA A 690 -22.64 63.89 7.57
N SER A 691 -23.44 63.70 8.62
CA SER A 691 -23.80 64.73 9.62
C SER A 691 -24.11 64.16 11.01
N VAL A 692 -23.99 64.94 12.10
CA VAL A 692 -24.31 64.53 13.49
C VAL A 692 -25.08 65.60 14.31
N VAL A 693 -25.90 65.19 15.29
CA VAL A 693 -26.59 66.08 16.23
C VAL A 693 -26.73 65.47 17.65
N THR A 694 -26.76 66.29 18.71
CA THR A 694 -27.08 65.91 20.13
C THR A 694 -27.68 67.10 20.91
N SER A 695 -28.31 66.87 22.08
CA SER A 695 -28.84 67.94 22.94
C SER A 695 -27.88 68.38 24.05
N GLY A 696 -27.91 69.68 24.39
CA GLY A 696 -26.95 70.31 25.31
C GLY A 696 -25.72 70.90 24.60
N GLU A 697 -25.57 70.57 23.31
CA GLU A 697 -24.67 71.21 22.34
C GLU A 697 -25.19 72.60 21.97
N THR A 698 -24.32 73.60 21.93
CA THR A 698 -24.71 74.99 21.56
C THR A 698 -24.02 75.49 20.30
N VAL A 699 -23.01 74.78 19.80
CA VAL A 699 -22.27 75.09 18.58
C VAL A 699 -22.52 73.98 17.54
N THR A 700 -23.20 74.28 16.42
CA THR A 700 -23.69 73.23 15.48
C THR A 700 -23.25 73.37 14.03
N ALA A 701 -22.61 74.47 13.63
CA ALA A 701 -22.23 74.74 12.23
C ALA A 701 -21.15 73.78 11.67
N ASN A 702 -20.44 73.11 12.57
CA ASN A 702 -19.31 72.21 12.35
C ASN A 702 -19.71 70.70 12.28
N ASN A 703 -21.01 70.41 12.31
CA ASN A 703 -21.57 69.06 12.44
C ASN A 703 -21.69 68.23 11.14
N GLY A 704 -21.22 68.69 9.97
CA GLY A 704 -21.37 67.99 8.68
C GLY A 704 -20.11 67.90 7.82
N SER A 705 -19.98 66.86 6.98
CA SER A 705 -18.83 66.63 6.09
C SER A 705 -19.19 65.83 4.80
N THR A 706 -18.38 65.94 3.75
CA THR A 706 -18.50 65.19 2.47
C THR A 706 -17.16 64.62 2.01
N LEU A 707 -17.14 63.45 1.39
CA LEU A 707 -15.91 62.76 0.94
C LEU A 707 -16.10 62.05 -0.40
N THR A 708 -15.22 62.32 -1.37
CA THR A 708 -15.09 61.49 -2.59
C THR A 708 -13.93 60.51 -2.42
N ALA A 709 -14.20 59.22 -2.62
CA ALA A 709 -13.22 58.15 -2.48
C ALA A 709 -12.16 58.21 -3.60
N SER A 710 -10.89 58.09 -3.20
CA SER A 710 -9.73 58.05 -4.10
C SER A 710 -8.71 57.02 -3.59
N PRO A 711 -8.18 56.12 -4.45
CA PRO A 711 -8.48 55.96 -5.88
C PRO A 711 -9.90 55.43 -6.17
N ALA A 712 -10.32 55.41 -7.44
CA ALA A 712 -11.55 54.76 -7.89
C ALA A 712 -11.56 53.27 -7.53
N VAL A 713 -12.74 52.64 -7.45
CA VAL A 713 -12.90 51.25 -6.99
C VAL A 713 -12.02 50.30 -7.82
N ALA A 714 -11.08 49.63 -7.16
CA ALA A 714 -10.16 48.66 -7.77
C ALA A 714 -10.78 47.25 -7.86
N ALA A 715 -10.23 46.42 -8.75
CA ALA A 715 -10.51 44.99 -8.75
C ALA A 715 -9.78 44.32 -7.56
N GLY A 716 -10.39 43.30 -6.95
CA GLY A 716 -9.79 42.59 -5.79
C GLY A 716 -8.77 41.53 -6.17
N ALA A 717 -8.39 40.68 -5.21
CA ALA A 717 -7.58 39.50 -5.50
C ALA A 717 -8.46 38.37 -6.08
N PRO A 718 -7.93 37.54 -6.99
CA PRO A 718 -8.54 36.26 -7.31
C PRO A 718 -8.48 35.31 -6.10
N ASP A 719 -9.47 34.43 -6.00
CA ASP A 719 -9.58 33.34 -5.02
C ASP A 719 -10.14 32.14 -5.78
N LEU A 720 -9.30 31.11 -5.98
CA LEU A 720 -9.55 29.94 -6.78
C LEU A 720 -9.93 28.76 -5.89
N ILE A 721 -11.19 28.38 -5.94
CA ILE A 721 -11.62 27.09 -5.40
C ILE A 721 -11.49 26.01 -6.47
N VAL A 722 -10.93 24.84 -6.10
CA VAL A 722 -10.83 23.68 -6.98
C VAL A 722 -11.76 22.56 -6.53
N ALA A 723 -12.36 21.86 -7.49
CA ALA A 723 -13.11 20.65 -7.25
C ALA A 723 -12.75 19.61 -8.32
N ALA A 724 -12.60 18.36 -7.89
CA ALA A 724 -12.37 17.22 -8.78
C ALA A 724 -13.64 16.37 -8.84
N GLY A 725 -14.15 16.15 -10.05
CA GLY A 725 -15.26 15.24 -10.29
C GLY A 725 -14.77 13.81 -10.51
N GLN A 726 -15.70 12.85 -10.45
CA GLN A 726 -15.38 11.44 -10.70
C GLN A 726 -14.84 11.25 -12.13
N PRO A 727 -13.86 10.36 -12.35
CA PRO A 727 -13.35 10.06 -13.69
C PRO A 727 -14.47 9.58 -14.62
N THR A 728 -14.46 10.08 -15.85
CA THR A 728 -15.41 9.70 -16.90
C THR A 728 -14.66 9.31 -18.19
N PRO A 729 -14.89 8.10 -18.74
CA PRO A 729 -15.61 6.98 -18.13
C PRO A 729 -14.94 6.50 -16.83
N VAL A 730 -15.59 5.59 -16.09
CA VAL A 730 -15.02 4.96 -14.88
C VAL A 730 -13.64 4.38 -15.21
N LEU A 731 -12.73 4.39 -14.24
CA LEU A 731 -11.38 3.88 -14.40
C LEU A 731 -11.38 2.43 -14.89
N VAL A 732 -10.82 2.22 -16.07
CA VAL A 732 -10.61 0.93 -16.71
C VAL A 732 -9.11 0.78 -16.97
N VAL A 733 -8.53 -0.34 -16.57
CA VAL A 733 -7.09 -0.65 -16.78
C VAL A 733 -6.67 -0.33 -18.21
N ASP A 734 -5.53 0.35 -18.36
CA ASP A 734 -4.90 0.79 -19.62
C ASP A 734 -5.76 1.70 -20.52
N ALA A 735 -6.97 2.05 -20.08
CA ALA A 735 -7.84 2.99 -20.77
C ALA A 735 -7.65 4.39 -20.21
N THR A 736 -7.63 5.37 -21.12
CA THR A 736 -7.60 6.78 -20.70
C THR A 736 -8.98 7.16 -20.16
N SER A 737 -9.00 7.67 -18.93
CA SER A 737 -10.18 8.31 -18.33
C SER A 737 -9.92 9.80 -18.19
N SER A 738 -10.97 10.61 -18.36
CA SER A 738 -10.90 12.05 -18.13
C SER A 738 -11.30 12.34 -16.69
N LEU A 739 -10.39 12.94 -15.92
CA LEU A 739 -10.65 13.48 -14.60
C LEU A 739 -11.06 14.96 -14.74
N PRO A 740 -12.36 15.30 -14.60
CA PRO A 740 -12.80 16.69 -14.69
C PRO A 740 -12.41 17.44 -13.41
N ILE A 741 -11.69 18.53 -13.57
CA ILE A 741 -11.27 19.44 -12.51
C ILE A 741 -11.82 20.81 -12.85
N SER A 742 -12.69 21.34 -12.00
CA SER A 742 -13.16 22.73 -12.14
C SER A 742 -12.39 23.62 -11.18
N LEU A 743 -11.86 24.72 -11.70
CA LEU A 743 -11.38 25.83 -10.89
C LEU A 743 -12.28 27.04 -11.11
N THR A 744 -12.80 27.59 -10.02
CA THR A 744 -13.73 28.73 -10.06
C THR A 744 -13.13 29.89 -9.31
N ASN A 745 -13.10 31.06 -9.95
CA ASN A 745 -12.66 32.28 -9.28
C ASN A 745 -13.84 32.89 -8.52
N ILE A 746 -13.89 32.61 -7.22
CA ILE A 746 -14.84 33.19 -6.27
C ILE A 746 -14.35 34.53 -5.70
N GLY A 747 -13.13 34.93 -6.08
CA GLY A 747 -12.52 36.20 -5.68
C GLY A 747 -13.07 37.39 -6.45
N ALA A 748 -12.59 38.57 -6.05
CA ALA A 748 -13.09 39.85 -6.51
C ALA A 748 -12.22 40.52 -7.60
N GLY A 749 -11.17 39.84 -8.04
CA GLY A 749 -10.42 40.21 -9.24
C GLY A 749 -10.10 39.01 -10.09
N PRO A 750 -9.76 39.23 -11.37
CA PRO A 750 -9.44 38.15 -12.27
C PRO A 750 -8.03 37.61 -12.01
N THR A 751 -7.75 36.35 -12.37
CA THR A 751 -6.39 35.79 -12.22
C THR A 751 -5.38 36.55 -13.08
N THR A 752 -4.15 36.73 -12.57
CA THR A 752 -3.03 37.30 -13.32
C THR A 752 -1.77 36.45 -13.15
N GLY A 753 -0.99 36.32 -14.23
CA GLY A 753 0.09 35.35 -14.33
C GLY A 753 -0.39 33.95 -14.69
N THR A 754 0.52 32.99 -14.64
CA THR A 754 0.22 31.58 -14.98
C THR A 754 -0.56 30.92 -13.83
N THR A 755 -1.68 30.29 -14.13
CA THR A 755 -2.40 29.42 -13.19
C THR A 755 -1.89 27.98 -13.36
N THR A 756 -1.49 27.35 -12.27
CA THR A 756 -0.98 25.98 -12.21
C THR A 756 -1.96 25.08 -11.47
N VAL A 757 -2.27 23.93 -12.05
CA VAL A 757 -3.00 22.83 -11.41
C VAL A 757 -2.04 21.66 -11.26
N LEU A 758 -1.85 21.18 -10.04
CA LEU A 758 -1.05 20.01 -9.70
C LEU A 758 -1.96 18.84 -9.35
N ILE A 759 -1.69 17.66 -9.90
CA ILE A 759 -2.43 16.44 -9.61
C ILE A 759 -1.44 15.38 -9.16
N THR A 760 -1.56 14.94 -7.91
CA THR A 760 -0.77 13.84 -7.37
C THR A 760 -1.49 12.52 -7.64
N LEU A 761 -0.88 11.70 -8.48
CA LEU A 761 -1.36 10.37 -8.86
C LEU A 761 -0.99 9.33 -7.79
N PRO A 762 -1.93 8.44 -7.41
CA PRO A 762 -1.64 7.32 -6.54
C PRO A 762 -0.81 6.25 -7.26
N ALA A 763 -0.23 5.34 -6.48
CA ALA A 763 0.55 4.22 -7.02
C ALA A 763 -0.25 3.42 -8.04
N GLY A 764 0.38 3.11 -9.18
CA GLY A 764 -0.24 2.35 -10.27
C GLY A 764 -1.17 3.15 -11.17
N VAL A 765 -1.42 4.45 -10.91
CA VAL A 765 -2.08 5.35 -11.87
C VAL A 765 -1.03 6.21 -12.57
N SER A 766 -1.11 6.28 -13.89
CA SER A 766 -0.21 7.05 -14.74
C SER A 766 -1.00 8.08 -15.56
N ALA A 767 -0.30 8.91 -16.33
CA ALA A 767 -0.89 9.81 -17.30
C ALA A 767 0.08 10.01 -18.48
N PRO A 768 -0.39 10.46 -19.66
CA PRO A 768 0.48 10.74 -20.80
C PRO A 768 1.58 11.75 -20.45
N ALA A 769 2.80 11.53 -20.96
CA ALA A 769 3.99 12.36 -20.71
C ALA A 769 3.70 13.87 -20.91
N THR A 770 2.95 14.18 -21.96
CA THR A 770 2.33 15.48 -22.20
C THR A 770 0.92 15.29 -22.74
N PHE A 771 0.02 16.18 -22.35
CA PHE A 771 -1.30 16.31 -22.97
C PHE A 771 -1.75 17.76 -22.89
N SER A 772 -2.67 18.14 -23.78
CA SER A 772 -3.25 19.49 -23.75
C SER A 772 -4.77 19.38 -23.81
N THR A 773 -5.42 20.31 -23.12
CA THR A 773 -6.84 20.58 -23.30
C THR A 773 -6.96 21.90 -24.07
N ALA A 774 -8.20 22.32 -24.38
CA ALA A 774 -8.42 23.60 -25.04
C ALA A 774 -7.82 24.80 -24.26
N THR A 775 -7.63 24.65 -22.94
CA THR A 775 -7.26 25.73 -22.03
C THR A 775 -5.96 25.48 -21.25
N PHE A 776 -5.52 24.23 -21.08
CA PHE A 776 -4.33 23.87 -20.29
C PHE A 776 -3.29 23.09 -21.09
N GLY A 777 -2.02 23.40 -20.90
CA GLY A 777 -0.89 22.54 -21.28
C GLY A 777 -0.39 21.75 -20.07
N CYS A 778 -0.35 20.42 -20.18
CA CYS A 778 -0.01 19.52 -19.09
C CYS A 778 1.23 18.68 -19.38
N SER A 779 2.02 18.45 -18.33
CA SER A 779 3.19 17.57 -18.33
C SER A 779 3.19 16.68 -17.11
N THR A 780 3.66 15.45 -17.25
CA THR A 780 3.83 14.51 -16.14
C THR A 780 5.30 14.28 -15.82
N SER A 781 5.61 14.22 -14.53
CA SER A 781 6.91 13.79 -14.02
C SER A 781 6.70 12.86 -12.83
N GLY A 782 6.96 11.56 -13.02
CA GLY A 782 6.66 10.54 -12.02
C GLY A 782 5.17 10.50 -11.69
N SER A 783 4.83 10.63 -10.41
CA SER A 783 3.44 10.64 -9.91
C SER A 783 2.77 12.02 -9.94
N LEU A 784 3.39 13.06 -10.49
CA LEU A 784 2.84 14.42 -10.47
C LEU A 784 2.49 14.87 -11.89
N ILE A 785 1.23 15.28 -12.09
CA ILE A 785 0.80 16.04 -13.27
C ILE A 785 0.88 17.53 -12.93
N SER A 786 1.54 18.31 -13.78
CA SER A 786 1.54 19.77 -13.73
C SER A 786 0.90 20.33 -14.98
N CYS A 787 -0.23 21.01 -14.81
CA CYS A 787 -1.00 21.65 -15.86
C CYS A 787 -0.96 23.16 -15.68
N ILE A 788 -0.63 23.91 -16.73
CA ILE A 788 -0.56 25.37 -16.69
C ILE A 788 -1.48 26.01 -17.72
N THR A 789 -2.03 27.18 -17.39
CA THR A 789 -2.74 28.05 -18.32
C THR A 789 -2.37 29.52 -18.11
N SER A 790 -2.34 30.29 -19.20
CA SER A 790 -2.28 31.75 -19.17
C SER A 790 -3.65 32.40 -19.36
N GLN A 791 -4.71 31.59 -19.52
CA GLN A 791 -6.07 32.11 -19.63
C GLN A 791 -6.51 32.68 -18.30
N GLN A 792 -6.89 33.95 -18.33
CA GLN A 792 -7.43 34.65 -17.17
C GLN A 792 -8.80 34.08 -16.77
N VAL A 793 -8.95 33.75 -15.50
CA VAL A 793 -10.25 33.39 -14.91
C VAL A 793 -10.87 34.68 -14.41
N SER A 794 -11.85 35.20 -15.15
CA SER A 794 -12.61 36.39 -14.77
C SER A 794 -13.32 36.19 -13.42
N ILE A 795 -13.72 37.29 -12.79
CA ILE A 795 -14.51 37.28 -11.54
C ILE A 795 -15.79 36.46 -11.77
N GLY A 796 -16.04 35.44 -10.93
CA GLY A 796 -17.16 34.50 -11.07
C GLY A 796 -17.04 33.52 -12.26
N GLY A 797 -15.93 33.59 -13.01
CA GLY A 797 -15.62 32.68 -14.09
C GLY A 797 -15.14 31.33 -13.58
N SER A 798 -15.29 30.30 -14.41
CA SER A 798 -14.82 28.94 -14.12
C SER A 798 -14.09 28.39 -15.34
N LEU A 799 -12.98 27.69 -15.11
CA LEU A 799 -12.30 26.88 -16.13
C LEU A 799 -12.37 25.42 -15.74
N THR A 800 -12.47 24.56 -16.73
CA THR A 800 -12.45 23.10 -16.54
C THR A 800 -11.22 22.51 -17.20
N LEU A 801 -10.46 21.74 -16.44
CA LEU A 801 -9.37 20.89 -16.87
C LEU A 801 -9.87 19.44 -16.90
N ASN A 802 -9.78 18.80 -18.06
CA ASN A 802 -10.06 17.38 -18.23
C ASN A 802 -8.74 16.63 -18.25
N ALA A 803 -8.23 16.24 -17.07
CA ALA A 803 -6.93 15.60 -16.96
C ALA A 803 -6.99 14.13 -17.39
N SER A 804 -6.14 13.74 -18.33
CA SER A 804 -6.04 12.35 -18.79
C SER A 804 -5.29 11.50 -17.75
N ILE A 805 -5.95 10.47 -17.23
CA ILE A 805 -5.34 9.49 -16.33
C ILE A 805 -5.54 8.08 -16.87
N ILE A 806 -4.55 7.22 -16.66
CA ILE A 806 -4.49 5.84 -17.16
C ILE A 806 -4.14 4.94 -15.98
N PRO A 807 -5.11 4.20 -15.42
CA PRO A 807 -4.85 3.24 -14.36
C PRO A 807 -4.12 2.02 -14.94
N GLY A 808 -3.02 1.60 -14.31
CA GLY A 808 -2.27 0.40 -14.69
C GLY A 808 -2.83 -0.86 -14.02
N VAL A 809 -2.37 -2.02 -14.49
CA VAL A 809 -2.84 -3.35 -14.04
C VAL A 809 -2.78 -3.56 -12.52
N ALA A 810 -1.83 -2.93 -11.81
CA ALA A 810 -1.68 -3.03 -10.36
C ALA A 810 -2.84 -2.40 -9.57
N THR A 811 -3.65 -1.55 -10.21
CA THR A 811 -4.79 -0.87 -9.58
C THR A 811 -6.11 -1.62 -9.74
N LEU A 812 -6.13 -2.74 -10.45
CA LEU A 812 -7.34 -3.53 -10.68
C LEU A 812 -8.04 -3.89 -9.34
N GLY A 813 -9.32 -3.54 -9.22
CA GLY A 813 -10.10 -3.78 -7.99
C GLY A 813 -9.92 -2.75 -6.87
N THR A 814 -8.99 -1.79 -7.00
CA THR A 814 -8.77 -0.71 -6.02
C THR A 814 -9.62 0.53 -6.29
N THR A 815 -9.82 1.37 -5.26
CA THR A 815 -10.44 2.71 -5.36
C THR A 815 -9.38 3.80 -5.11
N PRO A 816 -8.65 4.25 -6.14
CA PRO A 816 -7.55 5.19 -5.96
C PRO A 816 -8.02 6.56 -5.44
N SER A 817 -7.20 7.20 -4.61
CA SER A 817 -7.41 8.59 -4.16
C SER A 817 -6.40 9.52 -4.81
N LEU A 818 -6.87 10.66 -5.33
CA LEU A 818 -6.07 11.68 -6.01
C LEU A 818 -6.15 12.98 -5.23
N THR A 819 -5.04 13.71 -5.19
CA THR A 819 -4.99 15.05 -4.62
C THR A 819 -4.79 16.05 -5.74
N VAL A 820 -5.68 17.04 -5.85
CA VAL A 820 -5.60 18.13 -6.82
C VAL A 820 -5.37 19.42 -6.05
N SER A 821 -4.41 20.22 -6.49
CA SER A 821 -4.24 21.58 -6.02
C SER A 821 -4.16 22.59 -7.16
N VAL A 822 -4.62 23.81 -6.93
CA VAL A 822 -4.55 24.93 -7.86
C VAL A 822 -3.79 26.09 -7.25
N GLY A 823 -3.15 26.91 -8.07
CA GLY A 823 -2.60 28.17 -7.59
C GLY A 823 -2.24 29.11 -8.73
N THR A 824 -2.30 30.40 -8.45
CA THR A 824 -1.77 31.44 -9.32
C THR A 824 -0.95 32.44 -8.50
N PRO A 825 0.11 33.07 -9.03
CA PRO A 825 0.91 34.04 -8.28
C PRO A 825 0.13 35.24 -7.72
N SER A 826 -1.06 35.51 -8.28
CA SER A 826 -1.93 36.62 -7.90
C SER A 826 -2.93 36.29 -6.80
N GLU A 827 -3.01 35.03 -6.40
CA GLU A 827 -3.90 34.55 -5.36
C GLU A 827 -3.15 34.45 -4.02
N THR A 828 -3.75 35.00 -2.98
CA THR A 828 -3.18 35.03 -1.63
C THR A 828 -3.91 34.13 -0.65
N VAL A 829 -5.16 33.77 -0.97
CA VAL A 829 -5.98 32.84 -0.20
C VAL A 829 -5.77 31.46 -0.83
N VAL A 830 -5.08 30.55 -0.13
CA VAL A 830 -4.72 29.23 -0.66
C VAL A 830 -5.37 28.07 0.10
N SER A 831 -6.22 28.37 1.07
CA SER A 831 -6.80 27.38 1.99
C SER A 831 -7.84 26.47 1.34
N ASN A 832 -8.49 26.94 0.27
CA ASN A 832 -9.52 26.26 -0.52
C ASN A 832 -8.97 25.74 -1.87
N ASN A 833 -7.65 25.76 -2.04
CA ASN A 833 -6.98 25.43 -3.29
C ASN A 833 -6.68 23.94 -3.45
N THR A 834 -7.06 23.11 -2.49
CA THR A 834 -6.78 21.66 -2.54
C THR A 834 -8.07 20.87 -2.41
N ALA A 835 -8.25 19.88 -3.28
CA ALA A 835 -9.33 18.91 -3.24
C ALA A 835 -8.76 17.49 -3.27
N ILE A 836 -9.32 16.60 -2.45
CA ILE A 836 -9.02 15.17 -2.47
C ILE A 836 -10.22 14.45 -3.06
N LEU A 837 -9.97 13.63 -4.08
CA LEU A 837 -10.98 12.80 -4.71
C LEU A 837 -10.66 11.33 -4.45
N THR A 838 -11.54 10.63 -3.76
CA THR A 838 -11.55 9.16 -3.77
C THR A 838 -12.47 8.69 -4.89
N VAL A 839 -11.93 7.86 -5.79
CA VAL A 839 -12.73 7.27 -6.87
C VAL A 839 -13.73 6.30 -6.25
N THR A 840 -15.01 6.49 -6.59
CA THR A 840 -16.13 5.75 -5.97
C THR A 840 -16.29 4.33 -6.46
N SER A 841 -15.79 4.03 -7.67
CA SER A 841 -15.86 2.70 -8.28
C SER A 841 -14.47 2.08 -8.35
N ALA A 842 -14.38 0.78 -8.06
CA ALA A 842 -13.14 0.04 -8.22
C ALA A 842 -12.68 0.09 -9.69
N VAL A 843 -11.36 0.15 -9.92
CA VAL A 843 -10.80 0.09 -11.28
C VAL A 843 -11.21 -1.22 -11.95
N GLN A 844 -11.82 -1.11 -13.12
CA GLN A 844 -12.35 -2.21 -13.91
C GLN A 844 -11.29 -2.76 -14.88
N PRO A 845 -11.37 -4.04 -15.28
CA PRO A 845 -10.50 -4.59 -16.32
C PRO A 845 -10.85 -4.01 -17.70
N THR A 846 -9.87 -3.99 -18.62
CA THR A 846 -10.07 -3.60 -20.02
C THR A 846 -11.04 -4.56 -20.73
N THR A 847 -11.72 -4.08 -21.78
CA THR A 847 -12.38 -4.98 -22.73
C THR A 847 -11.39 -5.37 -23.81
N LEU A 848 -11.01 -6.63 -23.83
CA LEU A 848 -10.20 -7.22 -24.89
C LEU A 848 -11.12 -7.67 -26.02
N VAL A 849 -10.77 -7.38 -27.26
CA VAL A 849 -11.58 -7.80 -28.42
C VAL A 849 -10.80 -8.79 -29.26
N VAL A 850 -11.35 -9.98 -29.42
CA VAL A 850 -10.73 -11.05 -30.19
C VAL A 850 -11.71 -11.58 -31.24
N SER A 851 -11.26 -11.60 -32.49
CA SER A 851 -11.99 -12.25 -33.59
C SER A 851 -11.40 -13.63 -33.76
N VAL A 852 -12.10 -14.65 -33.25
CA VAL A 852 -11.61 -16.02 -33.31
C VAL A 852 -12.37 -16.77 -34.41
N LYS A 853 -11.66 -17.48 -35.28
CA LYS A 853 -12.27 -18.52 -36.13
C LYS A 853 -11.92 -19.89 -35.59
N ALA A 854 -12.90 -20.77 -35.47
CA ALA A 854 -12.70 -22.19 -35.18
C ALA A 854 -13.61 -23.05 -36.05
N TRP A 855 -13.28 -24.32 -36.17
CA TRP A 855 -14.09 -25.28 -36.90
C TRP A 855 -14.31 -26.50 -36.04
N LEU A 856 -15.53 -27.03 -36.02
CA LEU A 856 -15.86 -28.27 -35.32
C LEU A 856 -15.90 -29.39 -36.34
N GLN A 857 -15.11 -30.45 -36.12
CA GLN A 857 -15.14 -31.59 -37.02
C GLN A 857 -16.53 -32.22 -37.11
N GLY A 858 -17.29 -32.25 -36.00
CA GLY A 858 -18.65 -32.80 -35.96
C GLY A 858 -19.58 -32.12 -36.96
N ALA A 859 -19.76 -30.80 -36.83
CA ALA A 859 -20.61 -30.02 -37.71
C ALA A 859 -19.99 -29.76 -39.10
N GLY A 860 -18.66 -29.71 -39.19
CA GLY A 860 -17.89 -29.38 -40.40
C GLY A 860 -17.67 -30.53 -41.38
N ALA A 861 -17.78 -31.77 -40.91
CA ALA A 861 -17.72 -32.97 -41.74
C ALA A 861 -19.10 -33.62 -41.79
N GLN A 862 -19.48 -34.28 -42.89
CA GLN A 862 -20.80 -34.91 -43.07
C GLN A 862 -21.17 -35.83 -41.88
N THR A 863 -22.44 -35.84 -41.47
CA THR A 863 -22.95 -36.63 -40.30
C THR A 863 -22.53 -38.11 -40.22
N ASN A 864 -22.17 -38.73 -41.34
CA ASN A 864 -21.75 -40.12 -41.46
C ASN A 864 -20.24 -40.30 -41.75
N SER A 865 -19.48 -39.23 -41.92
CA SER A 865 -18.05 -39.28 -42.25
C SER A 865 -17.28 -38.11 -41.64
N PRO A 866 -16.31 -38.35 -40.74
CA PRO A 866 -15.53 -37.29 -40.11
C PRO A 866 -14.45 -36.66 -41.01
N THR A 867 -14.28 -37.15 -42.24
CA THR A 867 -13.24 -36.70 -43.19
C THR A 867 -13.79 -35.97 -44.41
N LEU A 868 -15.08 -36.13 -44.73
CA LEU A 868 -15.70 -35.49 -45.89
C LEU A 868 -16.37 -34.19 -45.46
N ALA A 869 -15.97 -33.07 -46.08
CA ALA A 869 -16.61 -31.77 -45.85
C ALA A 869 -18.07 -31.76 -46.35
N ASN A 870 -18.87 -30.85 -45.78
CA ASN A 870 -20.21 -30.58 -46.26
C ASN A 870 -20.18 -29.96 -47.67
N ALA A 871 -21.24 -30.18 -48.46
CA ALA A 871 -21.28 -29.80 -49.87
C ALA A 871 -21.23 -28.29 -50.12
N ASP A 872 -21.72 -27.48 -49.18
CA ASP A 872 -21.70 -26.02 -49.23
C ASP A 872 -20.41 -25.41 -48.64
N GLY A 873 -19.50 -26.24 -48.13
CA GLY A 873 -18.25 -25.79 -47.52
C GLY A 873 -18.41 -25.11 -46.15
N LEU A 874 -19.61 -25.16 -45.56
CA LEU A 874 -19.93 -24.56 -44.27
C LEU A 874 -20.17 -25.66 -43.21
N MET A 875 -20.01 -25.37 -41.92
CA MET A 875 -20.50 -26.25 -40.85
C MET A 875 -22.01 -26.36 -40.91
N ARG A 876 -22.60 -27.46 -40.46
CA ARG A 876 -24.06 -27.58 -40.34
C ARG A 876 -24.58 -26.89 -39.09
N ASP A 877 -25.82 -26.40 -39.15
CA ASP A 877 -26.55 -25.76 -38.04
C ASP A 877 -27.77 -26.59 -37.60
N ASP A 878 -27.67 -27.92 -37.64
CA ASP A 878 -28.77 -28.85 -37.35
C ASP A 878 -29.43 -28.59 -35.98
N LEU A 879 -28.63 -28.28 -34.95
CA LEU A 879 -29.10 -27.93 -33.61
C LEU A 879 -29.99 -26.68 -33.59
N ARG A 880 -29.64 -25.65 -34.37
CA ARG A 880 -30.43 -24.43 -34.51
C ARG A 880 -31.72 -24.69 -35.25
N VAL A 881 -31.64 -25.42 -36.38
CA VAL A 881 -32.81 -25.80 -37.18
C VAL A 881 -33.81 -26.61 -36.34
N ALA A 882 -33.33 -27.49 -35.46
CA ALA A 882 -34.15 -28.28 -34.55
C ALA A 882 -34.65 -27.50 -33.31
N GLY A 883 -34.24 -26.24 -33.12
CA GLY A 883 -34.59 -25.44 -31.94
C GLY A 883 -34.00 -25.98 -30.63
N LEU A 884 -32.87 -26.69 -30.71
CA LEU A 884 -32.26 -27.39 -29.58
C LEU A 884 -31.14 -26.57 -28.89
N LEU A 885 -30.68 -25.48 -29.49
CA LEU A 885 -29.67 -24.62 -28.87
C LEU A 885 -30.22 -24.02 -27.56
N PRO A 886 -29.51 -24.18 -26.42
CA PRO A 886 -29.95 -23.59 -25.17
C PRO A 886 -29.84 -22.07 -25.25
N THR A 887 -30.81 -21.38 -24.65
CA THR A 887 -30.82 -19.91 -24.60
C THR A 887 -29.81 -19.36 -23.60
N THR A 888 -29.26 -20.21 -22.73
CA THR A 888 -28.23 -19.87 -21.73
C THR A 888 -27.00 -20.72 -22.01
N GLU A 889 -25.81 -20.15 -21.81
CA GLU A 889 -24.55 -20.87 -22.05
C GLU A 889 -24.47 -22.17 -21.21
N PRO A 890 -24.02 -23.29 -21.80
CA PRO A 890 -24.07 -24.61 -21.15
C PRO A 890 -22.85 -24.91 -20.27
N TYR A 891 -21.79 -24.10 -20.31
CA TYR A 891 -20.50 -24.44 -19.68
C TYR A 891 -20.53 -24.28 -18.16
N THR A 892 -21.30 -23.33 -17.62
CA THR A 892 -21.55 -23.26 -16.17
C THR A 892 -22.20 -24.55 -15.66
N ALA A 893 -23.18 -25.09 -16.37
CA ALA A 893 -23.83 -26.35 -16.01
C ALA A 893 -22.90 -27.57 -16.17
N LEU A 894 -21.90 -27.49 -17.06
CA LEU A 894 -20.85 -28.50 -17.22
C LEU A 894 -19.73 -28.40 -16.17
N GLY A 895 -19.85 -27.47 -15.21
CA GLY A 895 -18.92 -27.33 -14.08
C GLY A 895 -17.70 -26.45 -14.34
N TYR A 896 -17.67 -25.68 -15.44
CA TYR A 896 -16.60 -24.71 -15.67
C TYR A 896 -16.76 -23.53 -14.69
N SER A 897 -15.73 -23.27 -13.89
CA SER A 897 -15.69 -22.11 -12.99
C SER A 897 -15.40 -20.81 -13.75
N ALA A 898 -15.75 -19.64 -13.19
CA ALA A 898 -15.41 -18.33 -13.75
C ALA A 898 -15.90 -18.08 -15.20
N VAL A 899 -16.98 -18.78 -15.61
CA VAL A 899 -17.71 -18.47 -16.85
C VAL A 899 -18.70 -17.35 -16.54
N VAL A 900 -18.73 -16.33 -17.41
CA VAL A 900 -19.75 -15.29 -17.33
C VAL A 900 -21.06 -15.88 -17.84
N ALA A 901 -22.02 -16.10 -16.94
CA ALA A 901 -23.35 -16.56 -17.30
C ALA A 901 -23.97 -15.58 -18.29
N THR A 902 -24.28 -16.06 -19.50
CA THR A 902 -24.81 -15.26 -20.61
C THR A 902 -25.98 -15.97 -21.26
N SER A 903 -26.85 -15.19 -21.90
CA SER A 903 -28.01 -15.70 -22.64
C SER A 903 -28.10 -15.03 -24.00
N ILE A 904 -28.78 -15.70 -24.93
CA ILE A 904 -29.03 -15.20 -26.29
C ILE A 904 -30.49 -14.85 -26.46
N ALA A 905 -30.76 -13.79 -27.24
CA ALA A 905 -32.11 -13.46 -27.65
C ALA A 905 -32.63 -14.47 -28.68
N PRO A 906 -33.94 -14.76 -28.73
CA PRO A 906 -34.52 -15.66 -29.75
C PRO A 906 -34.23 -15.24 -31.20
N SER A 907 -33.98 -13.95 -31.45
CA SER A 907 -33.61 -13.44 -32.78
C SER A 907 -32.26 -13.97 -33.28
N VAL A 908 -31.34 -14.32 -32.39
CA VAL A 908 -29.99 -14.78 -32.75
C VAL A 908 -30.04 -16.15 -33.43
N THR A 909 -30.93 -17.04 -32.98
CA THR A 909 -31.12 -18.36 -33.61
C THR A 909 -32.05 -18.33 -34.83
N ALA A 910 -32.66 -17.18 -35.14
CA ALA A 910 -33.44 -16.98 -36.35
C ALA A 910 -32.57 -16.74 -37.60
N THR A 911 -31.31 -16.32 -37.41
CA THR A 911 -30.34 -16.11 -38.50
C THR A 911 -30.06 -17.42 -39.25
N THR A 912 -30.02 -17.34 -40.59
CA THR A 912 -29.76 -18.46 -41.51
C THR A 912 -28.59 -18.14 -42.45
N GLY A 913 -28.05 -19.13 -43.16
CA GLY A 913 -26.92 -18.93 -44.08
C GLY A 913 -25.57 -19.03 -43.36
N ALA A 914 -24.52 -18.39 -43.88
CA ALA A 914 -23.17 -18.45 -43.32
C ALA A 914 -23.10 -18.05 -41.83
N ASP A 915 -23.92 -17.07 -41.44
CA ASP A 915 -23.94 -16.48 -40.09
C ASP A 915 -24.84 -17.26 -39.12
N ALA A 916 -25.44 -18.37 -39.54
CA ALA A 916 -26.30 -19.17 -38.68
C ALA A 916 -25.51 -19.80 -37.54
N ILE A 917 -26.08 -19.83 -36.34
CA ILE A 917 -25.41 -20.39 -35.16
C ILE A 917 -25.38 -21.93 -35.26
N VAL A 918 -24.18 -22.50 -35.13
CA VAL A 918 -23.89 -23.94 -35.06
C VAL A 918 -24.03 -24.42 -33.63
N ASP A 919 -23.32 -23.78 -32.69
CA ASP A 919 -23.34 -24.12 -31.28
C ASP A 919 -22.75 -23.02 -30.38
N TRP A 920 -22.87 -23.21 -29.06
CA TRP A 920 -22.05 -22.51 -28.08
C TRP A 920 -20.58 -22.98 -28.13
N ILE A 921 -19.65 -22.05 -27.90
CA ILE A 921 -18.21 -22.31 -27.79
C ILE A 921 -17.63 -21.52 -26.62
N LEU A 922 -16.59 -22.04 -25.95
CA LEU A 922 -15.96 -21.41 -24.80
C LEU A 922 -14.57 -20.93 -25.16
N LEU A 923 -14.33 -19.62 -25.03
CA LEU A 923 -13.00 -19.03 -25.13
C LEU A 923 -12.36 -18.96 -23.74
N GLU A 924 -11.08 -19.34 -23.64
CA GLU A 924 -10.26 -19.10 -22.45
C GLU A 924 -9.09 -18.17 -22.80
N LEU A 925 -8.89 -17.16 -21.95
CA LEU A 925 -7.65 -16.40 -21.92
C LEU A 925 -6.78 -16.94 -20.80
N ARG A 926 -5.55 -17.33 -21.13
CA ARG A 926 -4.57 -17.89 -20.20
C ARG A 926 -3.35 -16.98 -20.08
N ASP A 927 -2.79 -16.93 -18.88
CA ASP A 927 -1.66 -16.06 -18.54
C ASP A 927 -0.43 -16.40 -19.41
N ALA A 928 0.23 -15.38 -19.97
CA ALA A 928 1.38 -15.59 -20.86
C ALA A 928 2.63 -16.15 -20.14
N ASN A 929 2.77 -15.91 -18.84
CA ASN A 929 3.88 -16.39 -18.03
C ASN A 929 3.54 -17.74 -17.37
N GLN A 930 2.26 -18.03 -17.14
CA GLN A 930 1.76 -19.27 -16.54
C GLN A 930 0.58 -19.83 -17.35
N PRO A 931 0.83 -20.61 -18.43
CA PRO A 931 -0.20 -21.01 -19.37
C PRO A 931 -1.28 -21.96 -18.80
N THR A 932 -1.04 -22.54 -17.62
CA THR A 932 -2.03 -23.34 -16.86
C THR A 932 -3.09 -22.45 -16.16
N THR A 933 -2.77 -21.17 -15.91
CA THR A 933 -3.65 -20.23 -15.22
C THR A 933 -4.66 -19.61 -16.19
N VAL A 934 -5.94 -19.88 -15.97
CA VAL A 934 -7.04 -19.27 -16.74
C VAL A 934 -7.40 -17.93 -16.10
N VAL A 935 -7.18 -16.86 -16.85
CA VAL A 935 -7.49 -15.47 -16.46
C VAL A 935 -8.97 -15.18 -16.64
N ARG A 936 -9.55 -15.66 -17.75
CA ARG A 936 -10.97 -15.44 -18.06
C ARG A 936 -11.53 -16.55 -18.93
N ARG A 937 -12.81 -16.89 -18.70
CA ARG A 937 -13.62 -17.72 -19.60
C ARG A 937 -14.80 -16.93 -20.13
N GLN A 938 -15.03 -16.99 -21.43
CA GLN A 938 -16.13 -16.30 -22.10
C GLN A 938 -16.85 -17.26 -23.03
N ALA A 939 -18.12 -17.53 -22.73
CA ALA A 939 -18.98 -18.26 -23.66
C ALA A 939 -19.33 -17.34 -24.84
N ALA A 940 -19.35 -17.93 -26.03
CA ALA A 940 -19.57 -17.29 -27.32
C ALA A 940 -20.34 -18.25 -28.23
N LEU A 941 -20.67 -17.81 -29.44
CA LEU A 941 -21.41 -18.58 -30.42
C LEU A 941 -20.54 -18.86 -31.63
N LEU A 942 -20.61 -20.08 -32.15
CA LEU A 942 -19.93 -20.46 -33.37
C LEU A 942 -20.90 -20.38 -34.55
N GLN A 943 -20.52 -19.70 -35.62
CA GLN A 943 -21.28 -19.58 -36.87
C GLN A 943 -20.86 -20.63 -37.90
N ARG A 944 -21.70 -20.87 -38.92
CA ARG A 944 -21.46 -21.91 -39.94
C ARG A 944 -20.20 -21.71 -40.76
N ASP A 945 -19.73 -20.47 -40.91
CA ASP A 945 -18.49 -20.13 -41.61
C ASP A 945 -17.24 -20.10 -40.71
N GLY A 946 -17.40 -20.54 -39.46
CA GLY A 946 -16.33 -20.69 -38.48
C GLY A 946 -16.05 -19.46 -37.63
N ASP A 947 -16.74 -18.34 -37.85
CA ASP A 947 -16.60 -17.18 -36.97
C ASP A 947 -17.15 -17.49 -35.57
N ILE A 948 -16.37 -17.14 -34.55
CA ILE A 948 -16.82 -17.12 -33.16
C ILE A 948 -17.23 -15.70 -32.83
N VAL A 949 -18.52 -15.52 -32.58
CA VAL A 949 -19.17 -14.25 -32.33
C VAL A 949 -19.72 -14.17 -30.91
N ALA A 950 -19.94 -12.95 -30.45
CA ALA A 950 -20.60 -12.68 -29.18
C ALA A 950 -22.06 -13.16 -29.20
N THR A 951 -22.75 -13.01 -28.06
CA THR A 951 -24.14 -13.47 -27.88
C THR A 951 -25.17 -12.70 -28.70
N ASP A 952 -24.76 -11.67 -29.44
CA ASP A 952 -25.59 -10.99 -30.44
C ASP A 952 -25.61 -11.71 -31.80
N GLY A 953 -24.73 -12.72 -31.98
CA GLY A 953 -24.61 -13.48 -33.21
C GLY A 953 -23.89 -12.73 -34.34
N VAL A 954 -23.20 -11.61 -34.07
CA VAL A 954 -22.56 -10.80 -35.12
C VAL A 954 -21.20 -10.24 -34.68
N SER A 955 -21.09 -9.70 -33.47
CA SER A 955 -19.89 -8.98 -33.04
C SER A 955 -18.72 -9.91 -32.69
N PRO A 956 -17.45 -9.49 -32.85
CA PRO A 956 -16.31 -10.19 -32.27
C PRO A 956 -16.44 -10.34 -30.76
N VAL A 957 -15.79 -11.37 -30.19
CA VAL A 957 -15.93 -11.65 -28.76
C VAL A 957 -15.18 -10.61 -27.94
N SER A 958 -15.92 -9.99 -27.02
CA SER A 958 -15.41 -9.05 -26.04
C SER A 958 -15.21 -9.76 -24.70
N ILE A 959 -14.00 -9.67 -24.15
CA ILE A 959 -13.59 -10.36 -22.93
C ILE A 959 -13.01 -9.34 -21.93
N LEU A 960 -13.60 -9.25 -20.74
CA LEU A 960 -13.10 -8.38 -19.68
C LEU A 960 -11.85 -8.98 -19.02
N ALA A 961 -10.68 -8.43 -19.34
CA ALA A 961 -9.39 -8.75 -18.74
C ALA A 961 -8.37 -7.61 -19.00
N PRO A 962 -7.30 -7.48 -18.22
CA PRO A 962 -6.25 -6.47 -18.46
C PRO A 962 -5.65 -6.58 -19.87
N THR A 963 -5.18 -5.48 -20.47
CA THR A 963 -4.40 -5.56 -21.72
C THR A 963 -3.11 -6.34 -21.46
N GLY A 964 -2.72 -7.20 -22.40
CA GLY A 964 -1.53 -8.02 -22.20
C GLY A 964 -1.42 -9.14 -23.22
N SER A 965 -0.33 -9.91 -23.10
CA SER A 965 -0.17 -11.12 -23.88
C SER A 965 -0.94 -12.25 -23.21
N TYR A 966 -1.73 -12.98 -23.98
CA TYR A 966 -2.49 -14.14 -23.52
C TYR A 966 -2.34 -15.30 -24.49
N TYR A 967 -2.34 -16.52 -23.96
CA TYR A 967 -2.68 -17.66 -24.80
C TYR A 967 -4.19 -17.71 -24.96
N VAL A 968 -4.65 -17.70 -26.22
CA VAL A 968 -6.07 -17.86 -26.56
C VAL A 968 -6.34 -19.34 -26.77
N ALA A 969 -7.33 -19.89 -26.05
CA ALA A 969 -7.78 -21.26 -26.20
C ALA A 969 -9.27 -21.32 -26.56
N VAL A 970 -9.61 -22.29 -27.40
CA VAL A 970 -10.99 -22.64 -27.78
C VAL A 970 -11.34 -23.98 -27.16
N ARG A 971 -12.49 -24.05 -26.49
CA ARG A 971 -13.06 -25.26 -25.90
C ARG A 971 -14.50 -25.43 -26.37
N HIS A 972 -14.92 -26.67 -26.51
CA HIS A 972 -16.27 -27.02 -26.89
C HIS A 972 -16.77 -28.17 -26.00
N ARG A 973 -18.09 -28.36 -25.91
CA ARG A 973 -18.70 -29.31 -24.97
C ARG A 973 -18.24 -30.76 -25.18
N ASN A 974 -17.95 -31.13 -26.43
CA ASN A 974 -17.69 -32.50 -26.84
C ASN A 974 -16.61 -32.65 -27.92
N HIS A 975 -15.76 -31.63 -28.05
CA HIS A 975 -14.57 -31.67 -28.89
C HIS A 975 -13.32 -31.40 -28.03
N LEU A 976 -12.15 -31.88 -28.46
CA LEU A 976 -10.90 -31.54 -27.79
C LEU A 976 -10.54 -30.09 -28.08
N GLY A 977 -10.29 -29.30 -27.04
CA GLY A 977 -9.89 -27.90 -27.18
C GLY A 977 -8.47 -27.73 -27.73
N ALA A 978 -8.20 -26.54 -28.24
CA ALA A 978 -6.88 -26.14 -28.76
C ALA A 978 -6.51 -24.74 -28.25
N MET A 979 -5.22 -24.47 -28.14
CA MET A 979 -4.67 -23.18 -27.74
C MET A 979 -3.56 -22.79 -28.70
N LEU A 980 -3.32 -21.49 -28.84
CA LEU A 980 -2.16 -20.98 -29.58
C LEU A 980 -0.83 -21.48 -28.99
N GLU A 981 0.16 -21.71 -29.84
CA GLU A 981 1.53 -22.08 -29.40
C GLU A 981 2.23 -20.93 -28.70
N THR A 982 2.01 -19.70 -29.18
CA THR A 982 2.56 -18.47 -28.64
C THR A 982 1.44 -17.57 -28.12
N SER A 983 1.75 -16.78 -27.10
CA SER A 983 0.81 -15.78 -26.60
C SER A 983 0.66 -14.65 -27.61
N VAL A 984 -0.54 -14.07 -27.67
CA VAL A 984 -0.87 -12.94 -28.54
C VAL A 984 -1.22 -11.73 -27.70
N GLY A 985 -0.77 -10.56 -28.14
CA GLY A 985 -1.15 -9.29 -27.54
C GLY A 985 -2.64 -9.03 -27.77
N LEU A 986 -3.40 -8.96 -26.69
CA LEU A 986 -4.80 -8.59 -26.70
C LEU A 986 -4.97 -7.21 -26.08
N SER A 987 -5.81 -6.41 -26.72
CA SER A 987 -6.17 -5.05 -26.30
C SER A 987 -7.63 -4.79 -26.70
N GLY A 988 -8.09 -3.54 -26.55
CA GLY A 988 -9.39 -3.13 -27.10
C GLY A 988 -9.46 -3.12 -28.63
N THR A 989 -8.34 -3.31 -29.34
CA THR A 989 -8.33 -3.50 -30.79
C THR A 989 -8.58 -4.97 -31.11
N VAL A 990 -9.40 -5.23 -32.14
CA VAL A 990 -9.69 -6.59 -32.61
C VAL A 990 -8.40 -7.30 -33.00
N THR A 991 -8.00 -8.30 -32.22
CA THR A 991 -6.93 -9.22 -32.58
C THR A 991 -7.53 -10.45 -33.26
N SER A 992 -7.08 -10.75 -34.47
CA SER A 992 -7.54 -11.93 -35.23
C SER A 992 -6.77 -13.18 -34.79
N VAL A 993 -7.49 -14.23 -34.44
CA VAL A 993 -6.97 -15.56 -34.15
C VAL A 993 -7.73 -16.57 -35.01
N ASN A 994 -7.02 -17.37 -35.81
CA ASN A 994 -7.69 -18.26 -36.76
C ASN A 994 -7.24 -19.71 -36.58
N PHE A 995 -8.01 -20.50 -35.85
CA PHE A 995 -7.77 -21.92 -35.66
C PHE A 995 -8.16 -22.78 -36.87
N THR A 996 -8.61 -22.18 -37.98
CA THR A 996 -9.04 -22.91 -39.19
C THR A 996 -7.98 -22.95 -40.30
N ASN A 997 -6.87 -22.26 -40.10
CA ASN A 997 -5.72 -22.22 -41.02
C ASN A 997 -4.47 -22.84 -40.36
N THR A 998 -3.29 -22.65 -40.94
CA THR A 998 -2.01 -23.17 -40.44
C THR A 998 -1.47 -22.46 -39.19
N THR A 999 -2.33 -21.88 -38.34
CA THR A 999 -1.91 -21.26 -37.08
C THR A 999 -1.29 -22.31 -36.16
N ALA A 1000 -0.12 -22.01 -35.60
CA ALA A 1000 0.57 -22.92 -34.72
C ALA A 1000 -0.15 -23.04 -33.37
N THR A 1001 -0.40 -24.28 -32.95
CA THR A 1001 -1.10 -24.60 -31.71
C THR A 1001 -0.13 -25.14 -30.66
N TYR A 1002 -0.46 -24.93 -29.39
CA TYR A 1002 0.25 -25.55 -28.28
C TYR A 1002 0.29 -27.06 -28.47
N GLY A 1003 1.49 -27.64 -28.47
CA GLY A 1003 1.69 -29.07 -28.77
C GLY A 1003 1.41 -29.47 -30.22
N ALA A 1004 1.94 -30.62 -30.62
CA ALA A 1004 1.75 -31.13 -31.98
C ALA A 1004 0.34 -31.71 -32.18
N ASN A 1005 -0.26 -31.40 -33.34
CA ASN A 1005 -1.52 -31.99 -33.83
C ASN A 1005 -2.72 -31.76 -32.90
N ALA A 1006 -2.85 -30.56 -32.33
CA ALA A 1006 -4.00 -30.18 -31.51
C ALA A 1006 -5.35 -30.20 -32.28
N GLN A 1007 -5.30 -30.28 -33.61
CA GLN A 1007 -6.42 -30.15 -34.53
C GLN A 1007 -6.33 -31.18 -35.67
N THR A 1008 -7.43 -31.35 -36.40
CA THR A 1008 -7.54 -32.21 -37.60
C THR A 1008 -7.97 -31.40 -38.83
N SER A 1009 -7.73 -31.89 -40.04
CA SER A 1009 -8.13 -31.18 -41.27
C SER A 1009 -9.40 -31.78 -41.89
N VAL A 1010 -10.39 -30.94 -42.16
CA VAL A 1010 -11.63 -31.30 -42.88
C VAL A 1010 -11.87 -30.27 -43.98
N GLY A 1011 -11.90 -30.70 -45.25
CA GLY A 1011 -12.16 -29.79 -46.37
C GLY A 1011 -11.17 -28.63 -46.51
N GLY A 1012 -9.93 -28.80 -46.03
CA GLY A 1012 -8.92 -27.74 -46.02
C GLY A 1012 -9.00 -26.76 -44.83
N LYS A 1013 -9.90 -27.01 -43.86
CA LYS A 1013 -10.00 -26.26 -42.60
C LYS A 1013 -9.48 -27.08 -41.43
N TYR A 1014 -8.64 -26.48 -40.60
CA TYR A 1014 -8.25 -27.06 -39.32
C TYR A 1014 -9.42 -26.99 -38.34
N SER A 1015 -9.71 -28.11 -37.68
CA SER A 1015 -10.90 -28.35 -36.89
C SER A 1015 -10.53 -28.95 -35.53
N LEU A 1016 -11.29 -28.60 -34.50
CA LEU A 1016 -11.22 -29.29 -33.22
C LEU A 1016 -11.66 -30.75 -33.40
N TRP A 1017 -10.97 -31.66 -32.74
CA TRP A 1017 -11.25 -33.10 -32.82
C TRP A 1017 -12.61 -33.39 -32.18
N ALA A 1018 -13.53 -33.96 -32.96
CA ALA A 1018 -14.82 -34.41 -32.45
C ALA A 1018 -14.69 -35.71 -31.66
N GLY A 1019 -15.58 -35.91 -30.70
CA GLY A 1019 -15.76 -37.22 -30.08
C GLY A 1019 -15.47 -37.29 -28.59
N ASN A 1020 -15.09 -36.18 -27.94
CA ASN A 1020 -14.84 -36.08 -26.51
C ASN A 1020 -16.17 -36.08 -25.72
N ALA A 1021 -16.92 -37.18 -25.83
CA ALA A 1021 -18.28 -37.31 -25.32
C ALA A 1021 -18.33 -37.37 -23.79
N ASN A 1022 -17.20 -37.62 -23.13
CA ASN A 1022 -17.07 -37.64 -21.67
C ASN A 1022 -16.21 -36.49 -21.10
N GLY A 1023 -15.94 -35.43 -21.88
CA GLY A 1023 -15.06 -34.34 -21.47
C GLY A 1023 -15.66 -33.35 -20.46
N GLY A 1024 -14.82 -32.52 -19.86
CA GLY A 1024 -15.24 -31.42 -18.98
C GLY A 1024 -14.89 -31.60 -17.49
N PRO A 1025 -14.93 -30.52 -16.70
CA PRO A 1025 -14.47 -30.51 -15.30
C PRO A 1025 -15.38 -31.24 -14.30
N GLY A 1026 -16.57 -31.68 -14.70
CA GLY A 1026 -17.54 -32.40 -13.86
C GLY A 1026 -17.81 -33.87 -14.22
N THR A 1027 -17.12 -34.44 -15.22
CA THR A 1027 -17.34 -35.83 -15.65
C THR A 1027 -16.41 -36.80 -14.93
N THR A 1028 -16.83 -38.06 -14.80
CA THR A 1028 -16.15 -39.12 -14.02
C THR A 1028 -14.73 -39.47 -14.48
N SER A 1029 -14.25 -38.89 -15.58
CA SER A 1029 -12.90 -39.10 -16.09
C SER A 1029 -12.07 -37.82 -16.22
N GLY A 1030 -12.66 -36.62 -16.30
CA GLY A 1030 -11.93 -35.37 -16.57
C GLY A 1030 -10.96 -35.46 -17.77
N GLN A 1031 -11.17 -36.45 -18.64
CA GLN A 1031 -10.17 -36.90 -19.58
C GLN A 1031 -10.19 -35.95 -20.77
N ASN A 1032 -9.11 -35.22 -20.91
CA ASN A 1032 -8.86 -34.41 -22.09
C ASN A 1032 -8.28 -35.32 -23.21
N THR A 1033 -8.94 -36.45 -23.49
CA THR A 1033 -8.54 -37.47 -24.46
C THR A 1033 -9.73 -37.96 -25.27
N LEU A 1034 -9.48 -38.48 -26.48
CA LEU A 1034 -10.44 -39.16 -27.32
C LEU A 1034 -10.07 -40.64 -27.40
N ILE A 1035 -10.97 -41.52 -26.97
CA ILE A 1035 -10.74 -42.96 -26.85
C ILE A 1035 -11.88 -43.72 -27.52
N ALA A 1036 -11.62 -44.32 -28.68
CA ALA A 1036 -12.60 -45.17 -29.37
C ALA A 1036 -12.69 -46.60 -28.79
N GLN A 1037 -11.64 -47.10 -28.15
CA GLN A 1037 -11.65 -48.42 -27.52
C GLN A 1037 -10.68 -48.48 -26.34
N GLY A 1038 -11.15 -48.94 -25.19
CA GLY A 1038 -10.37 -49.03 -23.94
C GLY A 1038 -11.14 -48.51 -22.73
N LEU A 1039 -10.46 -48.45 -21.58
CA LEU A 1039 -11.01 -47.85 -20.35
C LEU A 1039 -11.30 -46.36 -20.59
N GLY A 1040 -12.49 -45.89 -20.19
CA GLY A 1040 -12.87 -44.49 -20.38
C GLY A 1040 -13.22 -44.13 -21.83
N SER A 1041 -13.57 -45.11 -22.67
CA SER A 1041 -13.94 -44.86 -24.07
C SER A 1041 -15.18 -43.96 -24.21
N ASP A 1042 -15.08 -42.93 -25.05
CA ASP A 1042 -16.19 -42.03 -25.39
C ASP A 1042 -17.40 -42.76 -26.00
N ARG A 1043 -17.15 -43.86 -26.73
CA ARG A 1043 -18.21 -44.70 -27.30
C ARG A 1043 -19.05 -45.40 -26.23
N SER A 1044 -18.45 -45.72 -25.09
CA SER A 1044 -19.20 -46.25 -23.95
C SER A 1044 -20.11 -45.20 -23.33
N THR A 1045 -19.66 -43.94 -23.27
CA THR A 1045 -20.44 -42.80 -22.78
C THR A 1045 -21.67 -42.54 -23.66
N VAL A 1046 -21.49 -42.51 -24.99
CA VAL A 1046 -22.61 -42.44 -25.94
C VAL A 1046 -23.59 -43.59 -25.71
N THR A 1047 -23.09 -44.83 -25.60
CA THR A 1047 -23.95 -46.02 -25.39
C THR A 1047 -24.73 -45.96 -24.08
N ASN A 1048 -24.10 -45.52 -22.99
CA ASN A 1048 -24.75 -45.37 -21.69
C ASN A 1048 -25.82 -44.27 -21.70
N GLN A 1049 -25.54 -43.13 -22.35
CA GLN A 1049 -26.50 -42.05 -22.47
C GLN A 1049 -27.73 -42.47 -23.31
N VAL A 1050 -27.51 -43.20 -24.41
CA VAL A 1050 -28.60 -43.68 -25.27
C VAL A 1050 -29.44 -44.74 -24.57
N THR A 1051 -28.82 -45.72 -23.90
CA THR A 1051 -29.55 -46.79 -23.20
C THR A 1051 -30.24 -46.30 -21.92
N GLY A 1052 -29.69 -45.27 -21.26
CA GLY A 1052 -30.26 -44.62 -20.08
C GLY A 1052 -31.21 -43.46 -20.36
N ALA A 1053 -31.47 -43.10 -21.63
CA ALA A 1053 -32.34 -41.99 -21.99
C ALA A 1053 -33.77 -42.20 -21.46
N SER A 1054 -34.44 -41.15 -20.98
CA SER A 1054 -35.76 -41.22 -20.34
C SER A 1054 -36.87 -41.82 -21.21
N GLY A 1055 -36.70 -41.84 -22.53
CA GLY A 1055 -37.61 -42.49 -23.50
C GLY A 1055 -37.20 -43.90 -23.94
N ASN A 1056 -36.07 -44.43 -23.48
CA ASN A 1056 -35.53 -45.75 -23.86
C ASN A 1056 -35.69 -46.78 -22.73
N SER A 1057 -36.94 -47.04 -22.31
CA SER A 1057 -37.23 -47.94 -21.19
C SER A 1057 -36.77 -49.39 -21.39
N THR A 1058 -36.45 -49.80 -22.62
CA THR A 1058 -35.95 -51.13 -22.97
C THR A 1058 -34.43 -51.20 -23.12
N GLY A 1059 -33.72 -50.06 -23.00
CA GLY A 1059 -32.26 -50.00 -23.08
C GLY A 1059 -31.68 -50.45 -24.43
N VAL A 1060 -32.37 -50.23 -25.55
CA VAL A 1060 -31.89 -50.66 -26.87
C VAL A 1060 -30.87 -49.68 -27.45
N ASN A 1061 -29.78 -50.18 -28.04
CA ASN A 1061 -28.69 -49.36 -28.59
C ASN A 1061 -29.05 -48.59 -29.87
N THR A 1062 -30.16 -48.94 -30.53
CA THR A 1062 -30.66 -48.28 -31.75
C THR A 1062 -31.63 -47.13 -31.47
N PHE A 1063 -31.90 -46.83 -30.20
CA PHE A 1063 -32.73 -45.69 -29.82
C PHE A 1063 -32.05 -44.37 -30.22
N ILE A 1064 -32.86 -43.40 -30.67
CA ILE A 1064 -32.40 -42.07 -31.04
C ILE A 1064 -32.67 -41.14 -29.86
N SER A 1065 -31.62 -40.77 -29.14
CA SER A 1065 -31.72 -39.81 -28.03
C SER A 1065 -31.59 -38.39 -28.58
N ALA A 1066 -32.73 -37.75 -28.88
CA ALA A 1066 -32.76 -36.40 -29.42
C ALA A 1066 -32.55 -35.33 -28.32
N GLY A 1067 -31.84 -34.27 -28.64
CA GLY A 1067 -31.68 -33.11 -27.78
C GLY A 1067 -30.27 -32.50 -27.84
N TYR A 1068 -30.07 -31.44 -27.05
CA TYR A 1068 -28.76 -30.85 -26.85
C TYR A 1068 -27.93 -31.68 -25.88
N GLN A 1069 -27.13 -32.61 -26.40
CA GLN A 1069 -26.42 -33.60 -25.60
C GLN A 1069 -24.91 -33.53 -25.83
N GLN A 1070 -24.15 -33.82 -24.78
CA GLN A 1070 -22.70 -33.91 -24.88
C GLN A 1070 -22.26 -35.07 -25.79
N THR A 1071 -23.04 -36.14 -25.85
CA THR A 1071 -22.78 -37.35 -26.64
C THR A 1071 -23.13 -37.24 -28.12
N ASP A 1072 -23.78 -36.15 -28.54
CA ASP A 1072 -24.04 -35.82 -29.95
C ASP A 1072 -22.79 -35.14 -30.55
N VAL A 1073 -21.83 -35.95 -30.98
CA VAL A 1073 -20.49 -35.50 -31.40
C VAL A 1073 -20.45 -35.14 -32.89
N ASN A 1074 -21.38 -35.66 -33.68
CA ASN A 1074 -21.57 -35.25 -35.07
C ASN A 1074 -22.47 -34.00 -35.21
N MET A 1075 -23.03 -33.50 -34.09
CA MET A 1075 -23.75 -32.24 -33.97
C MET A 1075 -25.06 -32.19 -34.78
N ASP A 1076 -25.75 -33.32 -34.93
CA ASP A 1076 -27.02 -33.42 -35.67
C ASP A 1076 -28.28 -33.39 -34.79
N GLY A 1077 -28.11 -33.17 -33.47
CA GLY A 1077 -29.16 -33.11 -32.46
C GLY A 1077 -29.62 -34.48 -31.97
N LYS A 1078 -28.92 -35.56 -32.32
CA LYS A 1078 -29.27 -36.93 -31.98
C LYS A 1078 -28.05 -37.72 -31.53
N ALA A 1079 -28.03 -38.14 -30.27
CA ALA A 1079 -27.08 -39.14 -29.82
C ALA A 1079 -27.54 -40.55 -30.22
N ILE A 1080 -26.73 -41.26 -31.02
CA ILE A 1080 -27.04 -42.59 -31.56
C ILE A 1080 -25.87 -43.56 -31.30
N ALA A 1081 -26.14 -44.65 -30.58
CA ALA A 1081 -25.12 -45.65 -30.23
C ALA A 1081 -24.89 -46.70 -31.33
N SER A 1082 -25.91 -47.04 -32.13
CA SER A 1082 -25.79 -47.98 -33.25
C SER A 1082 -26.81 -47.67 -34.35
N GLY A 1083 -26.38 -47.66 -35.62
CA GLY A 1083 -27.22 -47.35 -36.77
C GLY A 1083 -26.56 -46.38 -37.75
N GLN A 1084 -27.34 -45.84 -38.69
CA GLN A 1084 -26.86 -44.81 -39.61
C GLN A 1084 -26.61 -43.51 -38.85
N ARG A 1085 -25.51 -42.81 -39.16
CA ARG A 1085 -25.08 -41.57 -38.48
C ARG A 1085 -24.83 -41.75 -36.98
N ALA A 1086 -24.51 -42.96 -36.52
CA ALA A 1086 -24.17 -43.22 -35.13
C ALA A 1086 -22.90 -42.47 -34.68
N ASP A 1087 -22.99 -41.72 -33.58
CA ASP A 1087 -21.86 -41.07 -32.91
C ASP A 1087 -20.75 -42.05 -32.58
N ASN A 1088 -21.12 -43.27 -32.18
CA ASN A 1088 -20.15 -44.35 -31.91
C ASN A 1088 -19.28 -44.68 -33.12
N SER A 1089 -19.87 -44.74 -34.32
CA SER A 1089 -19.14 -44.96 -35.56
C SER A 1089 -18.36 -43.72 -35.98
N PHE A 1090 -18.90 -42.52 -35.72
CA PHE A 1090 -18.21 -41.26 -35.97
C PHE A 1090 -16.92 -41.16 -35.13
N ILE A 1091 -16.98 -41.39 -33.82
CA ILE A 1091 -15.82 -41.40 -32.90
C ILE A 1091 -14.75 -42.40 -33.35
N LEU A 1092 -15.16 -43.63 -33.67
CA LEU A 1092 -14.24 -44.66 -34.15
C LEU A 1092 -13.51 -44.19 -35.42
N ASN A 1093 -14.27 -43.63 -36.37
CA ASN A 1093 -13.70 -43.14 -37.62
C ASN A 1093 -12.78 -41.94 -37.40
N VAL A 1094 -13.07 -41.03 -36.45
CA VAL A 1094 -12.16 -39.92 -36.10
C VAL A 1094 -10.81 -40.45 -35.61
N VAL A 1095 -10.80 -41.47 -34.74
CA VAL A 1095 -9.57 -42.09 -34.22
C VAL A 1095 -8.81 -42.82 -35.32
N LEU A 1096 -9.50 -43.59 -36.17
CA LEU A 1096 -8.88 -44.35 -37.26
C LEU A 1096 -8.34 -43.45 -38.37
N SER A 1097 -9.00 -42.34 -38.66
CA SER A 1097 -8.58 -41.41 -39.72
C SER A 1097 -7.60 -40.34 -39.24
N SER A 1098 -7.13 -40.41 -37.98
CA SER A 1098 -6.18 -39.44 -37.45
C SER A 1098 -4.82 -39.57 -38.14
N SER A 1099 -4.22 -38.44 -38.54
CA SER A 1099 -2.87 -38.40 -39.10
C SER A 1099 -1.80 -38.91 -38.11
N LEU A 1100 -2.11 -38.90 -36.82
CA LEU A 1100 -1.26 -39.45 -35.76
C LEU A 1100 -1.33 -40.98 -35.65
N ASN A 1101 -2.38 -41.58 -36.22
CA ASN A 1101 -2.66 -43.01 -36.15
C ASN A 1101 -2.29 -43.69 -37.47
N SER A 1102 -1.00 -43.67 -37.82
CA SER A 1102 -0.50 -44.23 -39.09
C SER A 1102 -0.78 -45.73 -39.26
N ALA A 1103 -1.01 -46.45 -38.16
CA ALA A 1103 -1.36 -47.87 -38.14
C ALA A 1103 -2.87 -48.14 -38.09
N ALA A 1104 -3.72 -47.10 -38.09
CA ALA A 1104 -5.18 -47.21 -38.00
C ALA A 1104 -5.66 -48.13 -36.87
N VAL A 1105 -5.08 -47.99 -35.68
CA VAL A 1105 -5.42 -48.80 -34.50
C VAL A 1105 -6.60 -48.18 -33.76
N ASN A 1106 -7.61 -48.98 -33.42
CA ASN A 1106 -8.83 -48.53 -32.72
C ASN A 1106 -8.61 -48.08 -31.25
N SER A 1107 -7.53 -48.55 -30.61
CA SER A 1107 -7.12 -48.16 -29.26
C SER A 1107 -6.16 -46.96 -29.23
N PHE A 1108 -5.93 -46.31 -30.38
CA PHE A 1108 -5.14 -45.09 -30.42
C PHE A 1108 -5.86 -43.98 -29.64
N ILE A 1109 -5.10 -43.23 -28.83
CA ILE A 1109 -5.63 -42.16 -27.99
C ILE A 1109 -5.19 -40.82 -28.57
N ILE A 1110 -6.15 -39.94 -28.86
CA ILE A 1110 -5.85 -38.54 -29.22
C ILE A 1110 -5.95 -37.71 -27.95
N THR A 1111 -4.87 -37.05 -27.54
CA THR A 1111 -4.86 -36.20 -26.35
C THR A 1111 -5.06 -34.74 -26.72
N GLN A 1112 -5.89 -34.03 -25.95
CA GLN A 1112 -6.04 -32.58 -26.02
C GLN A 1112 -4.70 -31.91 -25.79
N ARG A 1113 -4.47 -30.80 -26.48
CA ARG A 1113 -3.25 -30.02 -26.33
C ARG A 1113 -3.55 -28.67 -25.68
N LEU A 1114 -3.88 -28.76 -24.39
CA LEU A 1114 -4.02 -27.65 -23.46
C LEU A 1114 -3.21 -27.99 -22.19
N PRO A 1115 -2.47 -27.04 -21.61
CA PRO A 1115 -1.69 -27.26 -20.40
C PRO A 1115 -2.55 -27.29 -19.13
#